data_AF-A0AA42YHT2-F1
#
_entry.id   AF-A0AA42YHT2-F1
#
_cell.length_a   1.000
_cell.length_b   1.000
_cell.length_c   1.000
_cell.angle_alpha   90.00
_cell.angle_beta   90.00
_cell.angle_gamma   90.00
#
_symmetry.space_group_name_H-M   'P 1'
#
loop_
_entity.id
_entity.type
_entity.pdbx_description
1 polymer ?
#
loop_
_entity_poly.entity_id
_entity_poly.type
_entity_poly.pdbx_seq_one_letter_code
_entity_poly.pdbx_strand_id
1 'polypeptide(L)'
;MAFFRASCYAAPLTARARRRLVLAATMVAGGLSMGGLAALGSASPAVADDLRAALRATRLEGERARRVASVRLDVGGATLVLDEGWILPATEVAGQVREFVFLGSARFDMEPPDRIEADQLELFTGERSVSRALTEAVLVVGNDAAAAALLRGAGEAPDAATSTRAGRIFADWLASGERSTLQVEQMLWVDALGDPAGSGYFVGWFLDEDEERFLYNYDPWEFEQISLGQFVQMELTTRLERRLGKQIDKQQRKGRLIGLDLAELGIWDSWISASPRGEDGRPLAGTLGFDAQHYVLSVDVAPRTLELVAEATVVLAATVSGSRAVALALARDLVVESVTAGSGRALDFAQDDSRLVVALDEPPAAGDSVSLTLRYRGRLFDEVDGAPVLRATTSWYPSLEPGDRATFDVTFRWPERLDLVGTGRRVDGGQTGGQRWERRRLDVPSGHFSFELGRWETHNAEAGDVPITLALDRDTRRQVRSDVDNLLATARESLLYYEELFGEYPFDGLTIATLPRSFSQAPPGFVTLTRRSAVQVADEDGTEDKWTLAHEIAHQWWGHAVGWRSYRDQWISEAMANYAALLYVRNKGEGKRRGPTVGWRSSLLQTNREGRTRESLGPLVLGQRLASSQSVGAYVPIVYQKGAVVIDMLARSFGEETFVKILHSMVAAVRGQAISTEDFFDLIERITDTDLDAFAEQFIYGTGLPEVWYDYTVEERADGQWLVRGEAIQSSPYRLEYSLVERRDGELDVERRQVVQMDVERSLLVVPVQAVLYDPEKEGGEDAARTGNSVMQFHALLRGRSTPFEFAAPHEPKEVWLDARGEVFGSFFSLRQRPKRVLYYQGLELADAKRWDEAARKLEAAVAAAPFQGNAWGREESEESRRRESATIDAYAHWRIAQMHLDRARTQSAQAAFEAGEKAWREIEKLDGSRFAPRKPTFATLLEARLDLQKRNYQRAYEVLREREIKAREWYLSMAVAARALGRTREYEAARAEAARRGADVSLLPVPGAG
;
A
#
# COMPACT_ATOMS: atom_id res chain seq x y z
N MET A 1 -2.13 5.81 -6.12
CA MET A 1 -3.36 5.93 -6.95
C MET A 1 -3.54 4.84 -8.03
N ALA A 2 -2.48 4.27 -8.63
CA ALA A 2 -2.60 3.26 -9.70
C ALA A 2 -3.18 1.89 -9.26
N PHE A 3 -3.04 1.48 -7.99
CA PHE A 3 -3.47 0.14 -7.55
C PHE A 3 -4.99 -0.02 -7.40
N PHE A 4 -5.70 1.04 -6.98
CA PHE A 4 -7.16 1.08 -7.01
C PHE A 4 -7.71 1.14 -8.45
N ARG A 5 -6.96 1.78 -9.38
CA ARG A 5 -7.26 1.72 -10.81
C ARG A 5 -7.06 0.30 -11.35
N ALA A 6 -5.98 -0.41 -10.97
CA ALA A 6 -5.65 -1.77 -11.43
C ALA A 6 -6.58 -2.88 -10.89
N SER A 7 -7.04 -2.80 -9.64
CA SER A 7 -7.94 -3.82 -9.05
C SER A 7 -9.31 -3.89 -9.73
N CYS A 8 -9.73 -2.84 -10.43
CA CYS A 8 -10.93 -2.88 -11.27
C CYS A 8 -10.73 -3.69 -12.57
N TYR A 9 -9.49 -4.00 -12.97
CA TYR A 9 -9.19 -4.72 -14.22
C TYR A 9 -8.90 -6.22 -14.00
N ALA A 10 -8.59 -6.65 -12.77
CA ALA A 10 -8.26 -8.03 -12.44
C ALA A 10 -9.38 -8.71 -11.64
N ALA A 11 -10.53 -8.96 -12.27
CA ALA A 11 -11.41 -10.02 -11.78
C ALA A 11 -10.65 -11.36 -11.83
N PRO A 12 -10.65 -12.21 -10.79
CA PRO A 12 -10.08 -13.54 -10.90
C PRO A 12 -10.90 -14.28 -11.96
N LEU A 13 -10.23 -14.68 -13.04
CA LEU A 13 -10.80 -15.56 -14.06
C LEU A 13 -11.20 -16.87 -13.38
N THR A 14 -12.46 -16.97 -12.97
CA THR A 14 -12.99 -18.14 -12.27
C THR A 14 -13.05 -19.36 -13.20
N ALA A 15 -12.95 -20.54 -12.58
CA ALA A 15 -12.76 -21.86 -13.15
C ALA A 15 -13.88 -22.40 -14.08
N ARG A 16 -14.80 -21.56 -14.56
CA ARG A 16 -15.96 -21.99 -15.38
C ARG A 16 -15.75 -21.97 -16.89
N ALA A 17 -14.64 -21.44 -17.41
CA ALA A 17 -14.35 -21.43 -18.84
C ALA A 17 -13.73 -22.75 -19.37
N ARG A 18 -14.27 -23.91 -18.97
CA ARG A 18 -13.81 -25.24 -19.43
C ARG A 18 -14.80 -26.02 -20.31
N ARG A 19 -15.99 -25.48 -20.65
CA ARG A 19 -16.94 -26.24 -21.49
C ARG A 19 -17.71 -25.38 -22.50
N ARG A 20 -17.37 -25.65 -23.77
CA ARG A 20 -18.19 -25.62 -25.00
C ARG A 20 -18.24 -24.31 -25.82
N LEU A 21 -17.84 -24.47 -27.07
CA LEU A 21 -17.78 -23.53 -28.18
C LEU A 21 -18.18 -24.36 -29.41
N VAL A 22 -19.22 -23.96 -30.16
CA VAL A 22 -19.51 -24.43 -31.52
C VAL A 22 -20.21 -23.30 -32.29
N LEU A 23 -19.51 -22.81 -33.34
CA LEU A 23 -19.90 -22.25 -34.67
C LEU A 23 -21.12 -21.31 -34.82
N ALA A 24 -21.22 -20.38 -35.78
CA ALA A 24 -20.33 -19.73 -36.76
C ALA A 24 -21.20 -18.75 -37.63
N ALA A 25 -20.64 -17.58 -37.98
CA ALA A 25 -20.64 -16.86 -39.29
C ALA A 25 -22.00 -16.45 -39.98
N THR A 26 -22.20 -15.41 -40.82
CA THR A 26 -21.40 -14.37 -41.52
C THR A 26 -22.33 -13.32 -42.19
N MET A 27 -21.80 -12.12 -42.54
CA MET A 27 -22.12 -11.21 -43.69
C MET A 27 -23.50 -10.45 -43.73
N VAL A 28 -23.72 -9.25 -44.32
CA VAL A 28 -22.94 -8.29 -45.16
C VAL A 28 -23.63 -6.88 -45.18
N ALA A 29 -22.82 -5.89 -45.60
CA ALA A 29 -22.95 -4.45 -45.94
C ALA A 29 -24.27 -3.75 -46.38
N GLY A 30 -24.26 -2.40 -46.26
CA GLY A 30 -24.91 -1.48 -47.21
C GLY A 30 -25.18 -0.02 -46.76
N GLY A 31 -24.38 0.96 -47.25
CA GLY A 31 -24.87 2.19 -47.90
C GLY A 31 -25.15 3.52 -47.14
N LEU A 32 -24.25 4.51 -47.31
CA LEU A 32 -24.41 5.94 -47.72
C LEU A 32 -25.72 6.70 -47.34
N SER A 33 -25.72 7.94 -46.83
CA SER A 33 -25.21 9.18 -47.46
C SER A 33 -25.45 10.44 -46.59
N MET A 34 -24.78 11.52 -47.03
CA MET A 34 -24.57 12.87 -46.47
C MET A 34 -25.79 13.74 -46.10
N GLY A 35 -25.54 14.70 -45.20
CA GLY A 35 -26.25 15.99 -45.13
C GLY A 35 -25.46 16.98 -44.27
N GLY A 36 -24.85 17.99 -44.90
CA GLY A 36 -24.09 19.04 -44.22
C GLY A 36 -24.94 20.24 -43.83
N LEU A 37 -24.44 21.03 -42.88
CA LEU A 37 -24.79 22.44 -42.69
C LEU A 37 -23.62 23.18 -42.03
N ALA A 38 -23.40 24.40 -42.52
CA ALA A 38 -22.18 25.18 -42.43
C ALA A 38 -22.03 25.99 -41.12
N ALA A 39 -20.78 26.42 -40.93
CA ALA A 39 -20.18 27.08 -39.78
C ALA A 39 -20.75 28.46 -39.41
N LEU A 40 -20.64 28.77 -38.11
CA LEU A 40 -20.42 30.12 -37.59
C LEU A 40 -19.20 30.06 -36.66
N GLY A 41 -18.24 30.96 -36.91
CA GLY A 41 -16.86 30.86 -36.43
C GLY A 41 -16.68 31.03 -34.92
N SER A 42 -16.06 30.02 -34.32
CA SER A 42 -15.19 30.13 -33.15
C SER A 42 -13.74 30.00 -33.63
N ALA A 43 -12.77 30.53 -32.89
CA ALA A 43 -11.37 30.19 -33.09
C ALA A 43 -11.19 28.65 -33.08
N SER A 44 -10.31 28.15 -33.94
CA SER A 44 -10.27 26.75 -34.39
C SER A 44 -9.72 25.79 -33.32
N PRO A 45 -10.27 24.57 -33.15
CA PRO A 45 -9.70 23.43 -32.40
C PRO A 45 -8.27 23.01 -32.81
N ALA A 46 -7.71 23.64 -33.85
CA ALA A 46 -6.47 23.26 -34.48
C ALA A 46 -5.25 23.41 -33.56
N VAL A 47 -5.21 24.37 -32.62
CA VAL A 47 -3.97 24.65 -31.86
C VAL A 47 -3.63 23.54 -30.87
N ALA A 48 -4.60 23.03 -30.10
CA ALA A 48 -4.37 21.91 -29.18
C ALA A 48 -4.20 20.57 -29.89
N ASP A 49 -4.98 20.32 -30.96
CA ASP A 49 -4.81 19.13 -31.80
C ASP A 49 -3.46 19.14 -32.53
N ASP A 50 -3.00 20.31 -33.01
CA ASP A 50 -1.69 20.48 -33.63
C ASP A 50 -0.56 20.30 -32.60
N LEU A 51 -0.71 20.83 -31.37
CA LEU A 51 0.26 20.66 -30.29
C LEU A 51 0.37 19.20 -29.85
N ARG A 52 -0.76 18.50 -29.72
CA ARG A 52 -0.80 17.08 -29.38
C ARG A 52 -0.26 16.21 -30.52
N ALA A 53 -0.59 16.53 -31.77
CA ALA A 53 -0.03 15.88 -32.94
C ALA A 53 1.48 16.11 -33.02
N ALA A 54 1.97 17.31 -32.69
CA ALA A 54 3.39 17.62 -32.63
C ALA A 54 4.11 16.82 -31.54
N LEU A 55 3.53 16.72 -30.34
CA LEU A 55 4.07 15.89 -29.25
C LEU A 55 4.14 14.40 -29.64
N ARG A 56 3.15 13.88 -30.37
CA ARG A 56 3.14 12.48 -30.85
C ARG A 56 4.04 12.24 -32.06
N ALA A 57 4.29 13.27 -32.85
CA ALA A 57 5.20 13.23 -33.99
C ALA A 57 6.64 13.62 -33.62
N THR A 58 6.92 13.80 -32.32
CA THR A 58 8.25 14.13 -31.81
C THR A 58 9.27 13.07 -32.24
N ARG A 59 10.44 13.53 -32.67
CA ARG A 59 11.55 12.69 -33.14
C ARG A 59 12.86 13.36 -32.76
N LEU A 60 13.91 12.57 -32.62
CA LEU A 60 15.24 13.12 -32.40
C LEU A 60 15.77 13.85 -33.64
N GLU A 61 16.35 15.02 -33.42
CA GLU A 61 16.98 15.84 -34.45
C GLU A 61 18.51 15.73 -34.33
N GLY A 62 19.06 14.62 -34.82
CA GLY A 62 20.49 14.31 -34.67
C GLY A 62 21.45 15.37 -35.26
N GLU A 63 21.02 16.13 -36.26
CA GLU A 63 21.80 17.25 -36.81
C GLU A 63 21.97 18.42 -35.83
N ARG A 64 21.09 18.51 -34.82
CA ARG A 64 21.13 19.52 -33.76
C ARG A 64 21.83 19.04 -32.50
N ALA A 65 22.45 17.87 -32.53
CA ALA A 65 23.21 17.35 -31.41
C ALA A 65 24.27 18.35 -30.92
N ARG A 66 24.56 18.27 -29.63
CA ARG A 66 25.55 19.11 -28.96
C ARG A 66 26.50 18.23 -28.16
N ARG A 67 27.79 18.59 -28.17
CA ARG A 67 28.77 18.04 -27.24
C ARG A 67 28.49 18.57 -25.84
N VAL A 68 28.41 17.66 -24.87
CA VAL A 68 28.28 18.02 -23.47
C VAL A 68 29.65 17.93 -22.81
N ALA A 69 29.97 18.95 -22.02
CA ALA A 69 31.14 19.00 -21.14
C ALA A 69 30.75 19.71 -19.84
N SER A 70 30.60 18.95 -18.77
CA SER A 70 30.30 19.41 -17.40
C SER A 70 29.04 20.28 -17.30
N VAL A 71 27.88 19.77 -17.73
CA VAL A 71 26.57 20.42 -17.50
C VAL A 71 25.97 19.91 -16.20
N ARG A 72 25.74 20.81 -15.24
CA ARG A 72 25.06 20.51 -13.98
C ARG A 72 23.61 21.00 -14.01
N LEU A 73 22.69 20.15 -13.61
CA LEU A 73 21.28 20.46 -13.37
C LEU A 73 20.94 20.11 -11.92
N ASP A 74 20.37 21.07 -11.21
CA ASP A 74 19.85 20.90 -9.85
C ASP A 74 18.33 21.00 -9.89
N VAL A 75 17.62 19.91 -9.57
CA VAL A 75 16.17 19.83 -9.69
C VAL A 75 15.60 19.08 -8.50
N GLY A 76 14.64 19.66 -7.79
CA GLY A 76 13.89 18.98 -6.73
C GLY A 76 14.74 18.24 -5.70
N GLY A 77 15.87 18.83 -5.28
CA GLY A 77 16.79 18.21 -4.30
C GLY A 77 17.73 17.13 -4.86
N ALA A 78 17.66 16.84 -6.17
CA ALA A 78 18.60 15.99 -6.87
C ALA A 78 19.58 16.80 -7.72
N THR A 79 20.74 16.20 -7.97
CA THR A 79 21.78 16.73 -8.83
C THR A 79 22.00 15.77 -9.99
N LEU A 80 21.95 16.27 -11.22
CA LEU A 80 22.42 15.57 -12.42
C LEU A 80 23.62 16.31 -13.00
N VAL A 81 24.77 15.64 -13.07
CA VAL A 81 25.97 16.13 -13.73
C VAL A 81 26.21 15.33 -15.00
N LEU A 82 26.14 15.99 -16.16
CA LEU A 82 26.54 15.41 -17.44
C LEU A 82 28.00 15.77 -17.69
N ASP A 83 28.90 14.81 -17.44
CA ASP A 83 30.35 15.06 -17.45
C ASP A 83 30.87 15.21 -18.88
N GLU A 84 30.64 14.20 -19.72
CA GLU A 84 31.04 14.21 -21.13
C GLU A 84 30.09 13.37 -21.99
N GLY A 85 29.80 13.82 -23.20
CA GLY A 85 28.99 13.03 -24.13
C GLY A 85 28.26 13.84 -25.19
N TRP A 86 27.11 13.32 -25.57
CA TRP A 86 26.20 13.89 -26.55
C TRP A 86 24.85 14.17 -25.92
N ILE A 87 24.27 15.31 -26.24
CA ILE A 87 22.85 15.59 -26.03
C ILE A 87 22.20 15.80 -27.39
N LEU A 88 21.16 15.03 -27.66
CA LEU A 88 20.40 15.06 -28.90
C LEU A 88 19.01 15.61 -28.57
N PRO A 89 18.65 16.80 -29.06
CA PRO A 89 17.34 17.36 -28.83
C PRO A 89 16.28 16.65 -29.69
N ALA A 90 15.06 16.54 -29.15
CA ALA A 90 13.89 16.19 -29.94
C ALA A 90 13.39 17.41 -30.74
N THR A 91 12.40 17.18 -31.60
CA THR A 91 11.69 18.22 -32.33
C THR A 91 11.19 19.31 -31.37
N GLU A 92 11.25 20.57 -31.81
CA GLU A 92 10.63 21.67 -31.08
C GLU A 92 9.11 21.50 -31.02
N VAL A 93 8.56 21.77 -29.84
CA VAL A 93 7.13 21.79 -29.56
C VAL A 93 6.81 23.17 -29.00
N ALA A 94 5.84 23.87 -29.60
CA ALA A 94 5.54 25.28 -29.28
C ALA A 94 6.76 26.23 -29.31
N GLY A 95 7.75 25.94 -30.17
CA GLY A 95 8.98 26.74 -30.31
C GLY A 95 10.05 26.47 -29.25
N GLN A 96 9.89 25.42 -28.45
CA GLN A 96 10.85 25.05 -27.40
C GLN A 96 11.25 23.57 -27.54
N VAL A 97 12.51 23.27 -27.22
CA VAL A 97 12.99 21.90 -27.09
C VAL A 97 12.82 21.47 -25.64
N ARG A 98 12.03 20.41 -25.41
CA ARG A 98 11.70 19.93 -24.07
C ARG A 98 12.18 18.53 -23.78
N GLU A 99 12.47 17.74 -24.81
CA GLU A 99 12.92 16.37 -24.67
C GLU A 99 14.31 16.21 -25.27
N PHE A 100 15.16 15.45 -24.58
CA PHE A 100 16.54 15.25 -24.97
C PHE A 100 16.96 13.81 -24.70
N VAL A 101 17.84 13.27 -25.56
CA VAL A 101 18.58 12.04 -25.27
C VAL A 101 20.02 12.37 -24.97
N PHE A 102 20.50 11.92 -23.82
CA PHE A 102 21.89 11.95 -23.45
C PHE A 102 22.56 10.59 -23.67
N LEU A 103 23.78 10.60 -24.21
CA LEU A 103 24.67 9.45 -24.34
C LEU A 103 26.08 9.86 -23.92
N GLY A 104 26.63 9.26 -22.87
CA GLY A 104 27.95 9.63 -22.37
C GLY A 104 28.18 9.21 -20.93
N SER A 105 29.10 9.87 -20.24
CA SER A 105 29.31 9.71 -18.81
C SER A 105 28.58 10.82 -18.07
N ALA A 106 27.73 10.43 -17.11
CA ALA A 106 27.01 11.34 -16.24
C ALA A 106 26.89 10.74 -14.85
N ARG A 107 26.43 11.56 -13.89
CA ARG A 107 26.21 11.16 -12.51
C ARG A 107 24.91 11.76 -11.99
N PHE A 108 24.09 10.95 -11.34
CA PHE A 108 22.90 11.36 -10.62
C PHE A 108 23.09 11.15 -9.12
N ASP A 109 22.92 12.21 -8.35
CA ASP A 109 23.01 12.20 -6.89
C ASP A 109 21.71 12.70 -6.27
N MET A 110 21.24 12.00 -5.24
CA MET A 110 20.10 12.42 -4.43
C MET A 110 20.20 11.87 -3.02
N GLU A 111 20.05 12.76 -2.04
CA GLU A 111 19.92 12.40 -0.63
C GLU A 111 18.43 12.33 -0.27
N PRO A 112 17.96 11.22 0.33
CA PRO A 112 16.60 11.15 0.85
C PRO A 112 16.36 12.21 1.93
N PRO A 113 15.16 12.81 1.98
CA PRO A 113 14.87 13.91 2.90
C PRO A 113 14.74 13.48 4.36
N ASP A 114 14.49 12.19 4.61
CA ASP A 114 14.31 11.64 5.95
C ASP A 114 14.62 10.13 5.99
N ARG A 115 14.51 9.55 7.19
CA ARG A 115 14.81 8.13 7.43
C ARG A 115 13.84 7.19 6.71
N ILE A 116 12.56 7.56 6.56
CA ILE A 116 11.55 6.70 5.94
C ILE A 116 11.84 6.55 4.45
N GLU A 117 12.15 7.66 3.78
CA GLU A 117 12.54 7.63 2.37
C GLU A 117 13.90 6.94 2.17
N ALA A 118 14.86 7.09 3.09
CA ALA A 118 16.12 6.35 3.05
C ALA A 118 15.91 4.82 3.24
N ASP A 119 15.02 4.42 4.14
CA ASP A 119 14.69 3.01 4.39
C ASP A 119 13.93 2.39 3.20
N GLN A 120 13.06 3.15 2.54
CA GLN A 120 12.41 2.73 1.30
C GLN A 120 13.39 2.61 0.15
N LEU A 121 14.29 3.59 -0.04
CA LEU A 121 15.33 3.49 -1.05
C LEU A 121 16.17 2.22 -0.86
N GLU A 122 16.57 1.93 0.38
CA GLU A 122 17.40 0.77 0.70
C GLU A 122 16.66 -0.57 0.58
N LEU A 123 15.33 -0.56 0.78
CA LEU A 123 14.48 -1.73 0.54
C LEU A 123 14.60 -2.22 -0.90
N PHE A 124 14.61 -1.29 -1.87
CA PHE A 124 14.62 -1.61 -3.31
C PHE A 124 16.01 -1.65 -3.93
N THR A 125 16.89 -0.71 -3.58
CA THR A 125 18.22 -0.54 -4.20
C THR A 125 19.36 -1.09 -3.36
N GLY A 126 19.13 -1.26 -2.05
CA GLY A 126 20.17 -1.62 -1.13
C GLY A 126 21.03 -0.48 -0.60
N GLU A 127 20.82 0.75 -1.09
CA GLU A 127 21.55 1.94 -0.71
C GLU A 127 20.64 2.91 0.06
N ARG A 128 21.20 3.68 0.99
CA ARG A 128 20.43 4.69 1.76
C ARG A 128 20.53 6.11 1.17
N SER A 129 21.29 6.26 0.10
CA SER A 129 21.47 7.48 -0.70
C SER A 129 21.71 7.07 -2.14
N VAL A 130 21.37 7.90 -3.11
CA VAL A 130 21.60 7.59 -4.53
C VAL A 130 22.79 8.37 -5.04
N SER A 131 23.76 7.65 -5.60
CA SER A 131 24.91 8.21 -6.32
C SER A 131 25.24 7.27 -7.48
N ARG A 132 24.59 7.46 -8.62
CA ARG A 132 24.65 6.54 -9.77
C ARG A 132 25.41 7.15 -10.94
N ALA A 133 26.40 6.43 -11.44
CA ALA A 133 27.00 6.73 -12.73
C ALA A 133 26.04 6.30 -13.84
N LEU A 134 25.84 7.17 -14.83
CA LEU A 134 24.86 7.02 -15.90
C LEU A 134 25.53 6.96 -17.25
N THR A 135 24.99 6.11 -18.13
CA THR A 135 25.46 5.95 -19.51
C THR A 135 24.47 6.50 -20.54
N GLU A 136 23.18 6.43 -20.23
CA GLU A 136 22.09 6.92 -21.08
C GLU A 136 21.06 7.67 -20.22
N ALA A 137 20.46 8.71 -20.80
CA ALA A 137 19.28 9.33 -20.20
C ALA A 137 18.31 9.85 -21.27
N VAL A 138 17.02 9.78 -20.98
CA VAL A 138 16.03 10.68 -21.58
C VAL A 138 15.69 11.75 -20.56
N LEU A 139 15.84 13.02 -20.95
CA LEU A 139 15.55 14.17 -20.12
C LEU A 139 14.33 14.90 -20.68
N VAL A 140 13.34 15.13 -19.85
CA VAL A 140 12.20 15.99 -20.15
C VAL A 140 12.26 17.19 -19.23
N VAL A 141 12.28 18.40 -19.78
CA VAL A 141 12.67 19.61 -19.05
C VAL A 141 11.70 20.75 -19.33
N GLY A 142 10.81 21.05 -18.38
CA GLY A 142 9.90 22.21 -18.38
C GLY A 142 10.54 23.49 -17.81
N ASN A 143 11.87 23.61 -17.87
CA ASN A 143 12.62 24.77 -17.40
C ASN A 143 13.53 25.29 -18.51
N ASP A 144 13.27 26.53 -18.96
CA ASP A 144 14.00 27.16 -20.05
C ASP A 144 15.50 27.30 -19.78
N ALA A 145 15.89 27.59 -18.54
CA ALA A 145 17.30 27.72 -18.18
C ALA A 145 18.02 26.37 -18.25
N ALA A 146 17.37 25.29 -17.83
CA ALA A 146 17.90 23.94 -17.93
C ALA A 146 17.96 23.44 -19.39
N ALA A 147 16.91 23.67 -20.18
CA ALA A 147 16.90 23.36 -21.61
C ALA A 147 17.99 24.15 -22.36
N ALA A 148 18.14 25.44 -22.09
CA ALA A 148 19.20 26.27 -22.64
C ALA A 148 20.59 25.75 -22.21
N ALA A 149 20.74 25.30 -20.97
CA ALA A 149 21.99 24.75 -20.46
C ALA A 149 22.45 23.51 -21.22
N LEU A 150 21.51 22.60 -21.53
CA LEU A 150 21.76 21.43 -22.35
C LEU A 150 22.21 21.79 -23.78
N LEU A 151 21.67 22.87 -24.34
CA LEU A 151 21.95 23.27 -25.73
C LEU A 151 23.21 24.16 -25.92
N ARG A 152 23.93 24.52 -24.85
CA ARG A 152 25.11 25.42 -24.91
C ARG A 152 26.34 24.85 -25.63
N GLY A 153 26.45 23.53 -25.73
CA GLY A 153 27.60 22.82 -26.27
C GLY A 153 27.94 23.15 -27.73
N ALA A 154 29.10 22.70 -28.21
CA ALA A 154 29.41 22.81 -29.63
C ALA A 154 28.48 21.91 -30.47
N GLY A 155 27.93 22.45 -31.55
CA GLY A 155 27.15 21.67 -32.53
C GLY A 155 28.07 20.81 -33.39
N GLU A 156 27.93 19.50 -33.29
CA GLU A 156 28.68 18.51 -34.08
C GLU A 156 27.72 17.37 -34.42
N ALA A 157 27.82 16.80 -35.63
CA ALA A 157 27.03 15.63 -35.98
C ALA A 157 27.65 14.37 -35.34
N PRO A 158 26.91 13.61 -34.52
CA PRO A 158 27.39 12.37 -33.95
C PRO A 158 27.59 11.31 -35.04
N ASP A 159 28.40 10.30 -34.75
CA ASP A 159 28.53 9.17 -35.67
C ASP A 159 27.22 8.39 -35.86
N ALA A 160 27.16 7.56 -36.90
CA ALA A 160 25.95 6.82 -37.25
C ALA A 160 25.51 5.83 -36.15
N ALA A 161 26.46 5.27 -35.38
CA ALA A 161 26.17 4.33 -34.31
C ALA A 161 25.49 5.04 -33.12
N THR A 162 26.04 6.18 -32.72
CA THR A 162 25.51 7.06 -31.67
C THR A 162 24.12 7.56 -32.04
N SER A 163 23.94 8.02 -33.29
CA SER A 163 22.63 8.47 -33.80
C SER A 163 21.59 7.34 -33.76
N THR A 164 21.97 6.13 -34.19
CA THR A 164 21.09 4.96 -34.18
C THR A 164 20.72 4.54 -32.75
N ARG A 165 21.71 4.53 -31.85
CA ARG A 165 21.50 4.20 -30.42
C ARG A 165 20.54 5.20 -29.76
N ALA A 166 20.77 6.50 -29.96
CA ALA A 166 19.89 7.55 -29.43
C ALA A 166 18.46 7.42 -29.98
N GLY A 167 18.32 7.17 -31.29
CA GLY A 167 17.03 6.95 -31.93
C GLY A 167 16.24 5.80 -31.32
N ARG A 168 16.91 4.68 -31.01
CA ARG A 168 16.28 3.53 -30.34
C ARG A 168 15.82 3.87 -28.92
N ILE A 169 16.67 4.51 -28.12
CA ILE A 169 16.32 4.89 -26.73
C ILE A 169 15.10 5.81 -26.71
N PHE A 170 15.06 6.80 -27.62
CA PHE A 170 13.92 7.69 -27.71
C PHE A 170 12.65 6.97 -28.16
N ALA A 171 12.75 6.04 -29.11
CA ALA A 171 11.61 5.22 -29.52
C ALA A 171 11.09 4.34 -28.37
N ASP A 172 11.99 3.75 -27.58
CA ASP A 172 11.64 2.95 -26.40
C ASP A 172 10.95 3.82 -25.34
N TRP A 173 11.44 5.06 -25.11
CA TRP A 173 10.81 6.03 -24.22
C TRP A 173 9.39 6.39 -24.65
N LEU A 174 9.19 6.71 -25.92
CA LEU A 174 7.87 7.05 -26.47
C LEU A 174 6.88 5.88 -26.36
N ALA A 175 7.36 4.64 -26.39
CA ALA A 175 6.54 3.44 -26.24
C ALA A 175 6.44 2.94 -24.78
N SER A 176 7.13 3.58 -23.83
CA SER A 176 7.25 3.09 -22.46
C SER A 176 5.97 3.27 -21.64
N GLY A 177 5.68 2.29 -20.78
CA GLY A 177 4.60 2.40 -19.79
C GLY A 177 4.89 3.48 -18.75
N GLU A 178 6.17 3.78 -18.51
CA GLU A 178 6.67 4.82 -17.62
C GLU A 178 6.26 6.21 -18.09
N ARG A 179 6.44 6.54 -19.37
CA ARG A 179 6.01 7.82 -19.96
C ARG A 179 4.50 8.03 -19.79
N SER A 180 3.71 6.98 -20.06
CA SER A 180 2.25 6.98 -19.90
C SER A 180 1.86 7.16 -18.42
N THR A 181 2.48 6.39 -17.53
CA THR A 181 2.19 6.41 -16.09
C THR A 181 2.48 7.76 -15.45
N LEU A 182 3.57 8.41 -15.85
CA LEU A 182 3.98 9.73 -15.36
C LEU A 182 3.31 10.89 -16.08
N GLN A 183 2.46 10.63 -17.07
CA GLN A 183 1.65 11.66 -17.72
C GLN A 183 2.51 12.76 -18.36
N VAL A 184 3.64 12.36 -18.95
CA VAL A 184 4.63 13.30 -19.49
C VAL A 184 4.04 14.16 -20.61
N GLU A 185 3.17 13.59 -21.46
CA GLU A 185 2.49 14.34 -22.52
C GLU A 185 1.64 15.48 -21.94
N GLN A 186 0.94 15.25 -20.82
CA GLN A 186 0.16 16.29 -20.15
C GLN A 186 1.06 17.39 -19.62
N MET A 187 2.14 17.06 -18.92
CA MET A 187 3.01 18.08 -18.33
C MET A 187 3.75 18.90 -19.38
N LEU A 188 4.11 18.30 -20.52
CA LEU A 188 4.62 19.06 -21.67
C LEU A 188 3.59 20.02 -22.25
N TRP A 189 2.31 19.65 -22.21
CA TRP A 189 1.22 20.53 -22.64
C TRP A 189 1.03 21.71 -21.69
N VAL A 190 1.10 21.47 -20.38
CA VAL A 190 1.02 22.49 -19.32
C VAL A 190 2.16 23.48 -19.43
N ASP A 191 3.37 22.99 -19.63
CA ASP A 191 4.56 23.82 -19.85
C ASP A 191 4.43 24.66 -21.13
N ALA A 192 3.94 24.07 -22.24
CA ALA A 192 3.70 24.80 -23.48
C ALA A 192 2.66 25.93 -23.36
N LEU A 193 1.75 25.85 -22.39
CA LEU A 193 0.80 26.92 -22.06
C LEU A 193 1.42 28.06 -21.23
N GLY A 194 2.64 27.86 -20.71
CA GLY A 194 3.30 28.78 -19.80
C GLY A 194 2.63 28.86 -18.43
N ASP A 195 2.04 27.75 -17.95
CA ASP A 195 1.38 27.73 -16.65
C ASP A 195 2.41 27.83 -15.51
N PRO A 196 2.32 28.84 -14.61
CA PRO A 196 3.24 28.98 -13.49
C PRO A 196 3.20 27.79 -12.52
N ALA A 197 2.04 27.13 -12.37
CA ALA A 197 1.90 25.96 -11.49
C ALA A 197 2.59 24.72 -12.06
N GLY A 198 2.85 24.64 -13.37
CA GLY A 198 3.63 23.55 -13.98
C GLY A 198 5.13 23.85 -14.13
N SER A 199 5.59 25.03 -13.70
CA SER A 199 6.96 25.48 -13.90
C SER A 199 7.96 24.62 -13.14
N GLY A 200 9.05 24.25 -13.82
CA GLY A 200 10.13 23.46 -13.22
C GLY A 200 9.95 21.96 -13.34
N TYR A 201 8.88 21.48 -14.01
CA TYR A 201 8.68 20.06 -14.32
C TYR A 201 9.94 19.42 -14.91
N PHE A 202 10.28 18.22 -14.44
CA PHE A 202 11.44 17.49 -14.92
C PHE A 202 11.26 15.99 -14.81
N VAL A 203 11.66 15.26 -15.85
CA VAL A 203 11.80 13.81 -15.82
C VAL A 203 13.18 13.41 -16.30
N GLY A 204 13.80 12.50 -15.57
CA GLY A 204 14.98 11.77 -16.01
C GLY A 204 14.69 10.28 -16.06
N TRP A 205 14.71 9.69 -17.25
CA TRP A 205 14.64 8.24 -17.45
C TRP A 205 16.05 7.73 -17.74
N PHE A 206 16.67 7.11 -16.74
CA PHE A 206 18.09 6.86 -16.69
C PHE A 206 18.42 5.39 -16.93
N LEU A 207 19.59 5.14 -17.53
CA LEU A 207 20.26 3.84 -17.54
C LEU A 207 21.62 4.02 -16.86
N ASP A 208 21.84 3.30 -15.76
CA ASP A 208 23.13 3.31 -15.06
C ASP A 208 24.17 2.38 -15.72
N GLU A 209 25.39 2.36 -15.18
CA GLU A 209 26.49 1.49 -15.66
C GLU A 209 26.23 0.00 -15.42
N ASP A 210 25.31 -0.35 -14.52
CA ASP A 210 24.88 -1.73 -14.24
C ASP A 210 23.71 -2.18 -15.14
N GLU A 211 23.36 -1.38 -16.16
CA GLU A 211 22.26 -1.60 -17.10
C GLU A 211 20.87 -1.60 -16.44
N GLU A 212 20.72 -0.87 -15.33
CA GLU A 212 19.45 -0.72 -14.61
C GLU A 212 18.75 0.57 -14.99
N ARG A 213 17.45 0.43 -15.32
CA ARG A 213 16.58 1.56 -15.62
C ARG A 213 15.89 2.02 -14.35
N PHE A 214 15.98 3.31 -14.09
CA PHE A 214 15.22 3.98 -13.04
C PHE A 214 14.80 5.37 -13.50
N LEU A 215 13.89 5.97 -12.74
CA LEU A 215 13.28 7.23 -13.10
C LEU A 215 13.27 8.19 -11.93
N TYR A 216 13.60 9.44 -12.22
CA TYR A 216 13.38 10.59 -11.36
C TYR A 216 12.33 11.51 -12.00
N ASN A 217 11.32 11.92 -11.23
CA ASN A 217 10.29 12.86 -11.62
C ASN A 217 10.21 13.99 -10.59
N TYR A 218 10.14 15.21 -11.09
CA TYR A 218 9.75 16.39 -10.34
C TYR A 218 8.50 16.99 -10.98
N ASP A 219 7.35 16.82 -10.33
CA ASP A 219 6.05 17.32 -10.75
C ASP A 219 5.50 18.35 -9.76
N PRO A 220 5.52 19.65 -10.13
CA PRO A 220 4.97 20.75 -9.32
C PRO A 220 3.50 20.59 -8.85
N TRP A 221 2.66 19.83 -9.58
CA TRP A 221 1.24 19.65 -9.29
C TRP A 221 0.94 18.56 -8.27
N GLU A 222 1.83 17.58 -8.13
CA GLU A 222 1.64 16.49 -7.18
C GLU A 222 1.85 17.00 -5.75
N PHE A 223 1.12 16.41 -4.79
CA PHE A 223 1.25 16.79 -3.37
C PHE A 223 2.70 16.63 -2.88
N GLU A 224 3.34 15.53 -3.29
CA GLU A 224 4.77 15.30 -3.18
C GLU A 224 5.39 15.41 -4.56
N GLN A 225 6.12 16.50 -4.80
CA GLN A 225 6.58 16.81 -6.15
C GLN A 225 7.69 15.88 -6.63
N ILE A 226 8.44 15.25 -5.73
CA ILE A 226 9.58 14.41 -6.08
C ILE A 226 9.14 12.95 -6.04
N SER A 227 9.37 12.21 -7.12
CA SER A 227 9.32 10.76 -7.11
C SER A 227 10.57 10.14 -7.74
N LEU A 228 11.10 9.12 -7.09
CA LEU A 228 12.20 8.30 -7.59
C LEU A 228 11.76 6.84 -7.54
N GLY A 229 11.97 6.09 -8.60
CA GLY A 229 11.57 4.70 -8.61
C GLY A 229 11.75 4.00 -9.94
N GLN A 230 11.06 2.87 -10.07
CA GLN A 230 11.02 2.09 -11.29
C GLN A 230 9.62 1.50 -11.50
N PHE A 231 9.26 1.30 -12.77
CA PHE A 231 8.10 0.51 -13.12
C PHE A 231 8.50 -0.96 -13.31
N VAL A 232 7.97 -1.83 -12.45
CA VAL A 232 8.19 -3.27 -12.55
C VAL A 232 7.04 -3.87 -13.36
N GLN A 233 7.30 -4.11 -14.64
CA GLN A 233 6.34 -4.75 -15.52
C GLN A 233 5.97 -6.15 -15.01
N MET A 234 4.70 -6.52 -15.16
CA MET A 234 4.22 -7.84 -14.76
C MET A 234 4.86 -8.93 -15.63
N GLU A 235 5.57 -9.86 -14.99
CA GLU A 235 6.11 -11.03 -15.69
C GLU A 235 4.99 -11.95 -16.17
N LEU A 236 4.82 -12.01 -17.49
CA LEU A 236 3.80 -12.85 -18.13
C LEU A 236 4.46 -13.95 -18.96
N THR A 237 3.97 -15.18 -18.82
CA THR A 237 4.27 -16.23 -19.80
C THR A 237 3.71 -15.82 -21.17
N THR A 238 4.37 -16.19 -22.27
CA THR A 238 3.91 -15.89 -23.64
C THR A 238 2.46 -16.31 -23.90
N ARG A 239 1.99 -17.37 -23.23
CA ARG A 239 0.59 -17.83 -23.32
C ARG A 239 -0.37 -16.85 -22.64
N LEU A 240 0.00 -16.32 -21.47
CA LEU A 240 -0.80 -15.35 -20.73
C LEU A 240 -0.81 -14.00 -21.44
N GLU A 241 0.34 -13.53 -21.90
CA GLU A 241 0.48 -12.29 -22.68
C GLU A 241 -0.45 -12.28 -23.89
N ARG A 242 -0.38 -13.30 -24.76
CA ARG A 242 -1.27 -13.44 -25.93
C ARG A 242 -2.75 -13.52 -25.54
N ARG A 243 -3.07 -14.10 -24.38
CA ARG A 243 -4.45 -14.23 -23.92
C ARG A 243 -4.97 -12.89 -23.42
N LEU A 244 -4.19 -12.19 -22.59
CA LEU A 244 -4.53 -10.89 -22.02
C LEU A 244 -4.63 -9.84 -23.13
N GLY A 245 -3.68 -9.78 -24.06
CA GLY A 245 -3.74 -8.85 -25.20
C GLY A 245 -5.02 -9.01 -26.01
N LYS A 246 -5.37 -10.26 -26.39
CA LYS A 246 -6.66 -10.53 -27.06
C LYS A 246 -7.88 -10.15 -26.25
N GLN A 247 -7.81 -10.26 -24.92
CA GLN A 247 -8.88 -9.84 -24.03
C GLN A 247 -8.99 -8.32 -23.99
N ILE A 248 -7.87 -7.61 -23.89
CA ILE A 248 -7.80 -6.14 -23.94
C ILE A 248 -8.37 -5.63 -25.26
N ASP A 249 -7.88 -6.10 -26.41
CA ASP A 249 -8.40 -5.72 -27.73
C ASP A 249 -9.92 -5.94 -27.85
N LYS A 250 -10.41 -7.05 -27.28
CA LYS A 250 -11.83 -7.39 -27.31
C LYS A 250 -12.65 -6.41 -26.46
N GLN A 251 -12.13 -5.96 -25.33
CA GLN A 251 -12.80 -4.96 -24.51
C GLN A 251 -12.70 -3.56 -25.14
N GLN A 252 -11.57 -3.21 -25.75
CA GLN A 252 -11.40 -1.93 -26.46
C GLN A 252 -12.40 -1.77 -27.61
N ARG A 253 -12.62 -2.83 -28.40
CA ARG A 253 -13.70 -2.87 -29.41
C ARG A 253 -15.11 -2.70 -28.85
N LYS A 254 -15.30 -2.86 -27.54
CA LYS A 254 -16.57 -2.64 -26.83
C LYS A 254 -16.64 -1.27 -26.15
N GLY A 255 -15.63 -0.40 -26.32
CA GLY A 255 -15.51 0.89 -25.66
C GLY A 255 -15.10 0.76 -24.19
N ARG A 256 -14.20 -0.18 -23.88
CA ARG A 256 -13.70 -0.45 -22.53
C ARG A 256 -12.20 -0.71 -22.56
N LEU A 257 -11.49 -0.42 -21.47
CA LEU A 257 -10.03 -0.52 -21.41
C LEU A 257 -9.35 0.34 -22.49
N ILE A 258 -9.97 1.47 -22.88
CA ILE A 258 -9.50 2.27 -24.01
C ILE A 258 -8.05 2.71 -23.76
N GLY A 259 -7.17 2.48 -24.73
CA GLY A 259 -5.75 2.84 -24.63
C GLY A 259 -4.90 1.96 -23.72
N LEU A 260 -5.47 0.98 -23.00
CA LEU A 260 -4.68 0.06 -22.17
C LEU A 260 -3.74 -0.79 -23.03
N ASP A 261 -2.44 -0.68 -22.79
CA ASP A 261 -1.43 -1.59 -23.35
C ASP A 261 -1.03 -2.66 -22.33
N LEU A 262 -0.52 -3.80 -22.81
CA LEU A 262 0.06 -4.83 -21.96
C LEU A 262 1.33 -4.35 -21.24
N ALA A 263 2.08 -3.44 -21.85
CA ALA A 263 3.25 -2.80 -21.27
C ALA A 263 2.90 -1.97 -20.03
N GLU A 264 1.67 -1.46 -19.92
CA GLU A 264 1.17 -0.73 -18.75
C GLU A 264 0.79 -1.66 -17.58
N LEU A 265 0.82 -2.98 -17.77
CA LEU A 265 0.53 -3.92 -16.69
C LEU A 265 1.78 -4.15 -15.85
N GLY A 266 1.80 -3.59 -14.65
CA GLY A 266 2.91 -3.72 -13.72
C GLY A 266 2.62 -3.08 -12.37
N ILE A 267 3.66 -2.85 -11.59
CA ILE A 267 3.62 -2.17 -10.31
C ILE A 267 4.70 -1.11 -10.27
N TRP A 268 4.36 0.05 -9.72
CA TRP A 268 5.33 1.12 -9.53
C TRP A 268 6.01 0.94 -8.17
N ASP A 269 7.33 0.78 -8.18
CA ASP A 269 8.15 0.78 -6.98
C ASP A 269 8.61 2.21 -6.69
N SER A 270 7.92 2.89 -5.78
CA SER A 270 8.29 4.23 -5.30
C SER A 270 9.40 4.14 -4.25
N TRP A 271 10.66 4.26 -4.69
CA TRP A 271 11.82 4.28 -3.81
C TRP A 271 11.82 5.52 -2.92
N ILE A 272 11.57 6.69 -3.53
CA ILE A 272 11.37 7.96 -2.82
C ILE A 272 10.08 8.60 -3.36
N SER A 273 9.29 9.16 -2.46
CA SER A 273 8.23 10.12 -2.77
C SER A 273 8.33 11.22 -1.72
N ALA A 274 8.49 12.47 -2.11
CA ALA A 274 8.77 13.55 -1.17
C ALA A 274 8.43 14.93 -1.71
N SER A 275 8.28 15.88 -0.80
CA SER A 275 8.28 17.30 -1.15
C SER A 275 9.68 17.91 -1.01
N PRO A 276 10.05 18.91 -1.83
CA PRO A 276 11.18 19.78 -1.55
C PRO A 276 11.06 20.42 -0.18
N ARG A 277 12.20 20.75 0.41
CA ARG A 277 12.27 21.35 1.74
C ARG A 277 12.52 22.85 1.63
N GLY A 278 11.77 23.65 2.40
CA GLY A 278 12.03 25.08 2.55
C GLY A 278 13.31 25.37 3.34
N GLU A 279 13.68 26.63 3.47
CA GLU A 279 14.84 27.05 4.29
C GLU A 279 14.72 26.65 5.76
N ASP A 280 13.49 26.48 6.24
CA ASP A 280 13.16 26.02 7.60
C ASP A 280 13.16 24.48 7.74
N GLY A 281 13.46 23.75 6.67
CA GLY A 281 13.44 22.29 6.62
C GLY A 281 12.05 21.67 6.55
N ARG A 282 10.98 22.45 6.39
CA ARG A 282 9.62 21.91 6.25
C ARG A 282 9.31 21.51 4.81
N PRO A 283 8.49 20.47 4.60
CA PRO A 283 7.98 20.13 3.27
C PRO A 283 7.23 21.31 2.65
N LEU A 284 7.57 21.66 1.41
CA LEU A 284 6.79 22.59 0.60
C LEU A 284 5.63 21.84 -0.03
N ALA A 285 4.41 22.34 0.10
CA ALA A 285 3.27 21.72 -0.55
C ALA A 285 3.38 21.84 -2.08
N GLY A 286 2.93 20.82 -2.81
CA GLY A 286 2.59 20.94 -4.22
C GLY A 286 1.64 22.10 -4.47
N THR A 287 1.67 22.64 -5.68
CA THR A 287 0.86 23.81 -6.04
C THR A 287 -0.20 23.41 -7.05
N LEU A 288 -1.40 23.07 -6.56
CA LEU A 288 -2.57 22.98 -7.43
C LEU A 288 -2.95 24.40 -7.87
N GLY A 289 -3.22 24.60 -9.16
CA GLY A 289 -3.65 25.89 -9.71
C GLY A 289 -5.10 26.25 -9.37
N PHE A 290 -5.91 25.25 -8.97
CA PHE A 290 -7.34 25.38 -8.76
C PHE A 290 -7.84 24.46 -7.63
N ASP A 291 -8.95 24.87 -7.00
CA ASP A 291 -9.71 24.08 -6.02
C ASP A 291 -11.20 24.01 -6.42
N ALA A 292 -11.81 22.82 -6.38
CA ALA A 292 -13.20 22.65 -6.81
C ALA A 292 -14.18 23.01 -5.69
N GLN A 293 -15.14 23.87 -6.01
CA GLN A 293 -16.14 24.37 -5.06
C GLN A 293 -17.50 23.70 -5.24
N HIS A 294 -17.91 23.49 -6.50
CA HIS A 294 -19.24 22.99 -6.82
C HIS A 294 -19.30 22.25 -8.15
N TYR A 295 -20.10 21.19 -8.21
CA TYR A 295 -20.39 20.42 -9.41
C TYR A 295 -21.89 20.44 -9.74
N VAL A 296 -22.22 20.73 -11.00
CA VAL A 296 -23.55 20.52 -11.58
C VAL A 296 -23.42 19.46 -12.67
N LEU A 297 -24.06 18.30 -12.49
CA LEU A 297 -23.91 17.15 -13.36
C LEU A 297 -25.26 16.77 -13.98
N SER A 298 -25.33 16.61 -15.29
CA SER A 298 -26.48 16.02 -15.99
C SER A 298 -26.03 14.72 -16.66
N VAL A 299 -26.66 13.61 -16.29
CA VAL A 299 -26.23 12.25 -16.67
C VAL A 299 -27.38 11.51 -17.33
N ASP A 300 -27.17 11.06 -18.55
CA ASP A 300 -28.12 10.31 -19.37
C ASP A 300 -27.57 8.92 -19.66
N VAL A 301 -28.21 7.87 -19.11
CA VAL A 301 -27.83 6.48 -19.33
C VAL A 301 -28.74 5.83 -20.37
N ALA A 302 -28.13 5.43 -21.48
CA ALA A 302 -28.81 4.88 -22.64
C ALA A 302 -29.59 3.60 -22.30
N PRO A 303 -30.89 3.49 -22.66
CA PRO A 303 -31.76 2.37 -22.33
C PRO A 303 -31.16 0.99 -22.60
N ARG A 304 -30.55 0.76 -23.77
CA ARG A 304 -30.10 -0.59 -24.16
C ARG A 304 -28.64 -0.87 -23.84
N THR A 305 -27.77 0.09 -24.09
CA THR A 305 -26.31 -0.10 -24.02
C THR A 305 -25.74 0.20 -22.63
N LEU A 306 -26.50 0.91 -21.77
CA LEU A 306 -25.99 1.51 -20.54
C LEU A 306 -24.77 2.39 -20.76
N GLU A 307 -24.66 2.95 -21.96
CA GLU A 307 -23.70 3.99 -22.25
C GLU A 307 -24.13 5.26 -21.51
N LEU A 308 -23.19 5.88 -20.82
CA LEU A 308 -23.36 7.15 -20.13
C LEU A 308 -23.04 8.27 -21.11
N VAL A 309 -23.92 9.25 -21.22
CA VAL A 309 -23.70 10.54 -21.87
C VAL A 309 -23.91 11.59 -20.79
N ALA A 310 -22.94 12.45 -20.56
CA ALA A 310 -23.02 13.40 -19.46
C ALA A 310 -22.48 14.77 -19.83
N GLU A 311 -23.01 15.76 -19.13
CA GLU A 311 -22.53 17.12 -19.08
C GLU A 311 -22.18 17.45 -17.63
N ALA A 312 -20.93 17.85 -17.38
CA ALA A 312 -20.44 18.25 -16.07
C ALA A 312 -20.01 19.70 -16.10
N THR A 313 -20.65 20.54 -15.29
CA THR A 313 -20.17 21.88 -14.97
C THR A 313 -19.43 21.83 -13.64
N VAL A 314 -18.16 22.21 -13.64
CA VAL A 314 -17.37 22.40 -12.41
C VAL A 314 -17.11 23.88 -12.19
N VAL A 315 -17.29 24.32 -10.95
CA VAL A 315 -16.92 25.66 -10.46
C VAL A 315 -15.67 25.53 -9.62
N LEU A 316 -14.64 26.25 -10.01
CA LEU A 316 -13.30 26.22 -9.46
C LEU A 316 -12.97 27.59 -8.86
N ALA A 317 -12.14 27.61 -7.82
CA ALA A 317 -11.46 28.80 -7.34
C ALA A 317 -9.98 28.72 -7.76
N ALA A 318 -9.46 29.77 -8.40
CA ALA A 318 -8.05 29.84 -8.74
C ALA A 318 -7.20 30.04 -7.47
N THR A 319 -6.25 29.17 -7.21
CA THR A 319 -5.34 29.23 -6.05
C THR A 319 -3.99 29.85 -6.44
N VAL A 320 -3.63 29.79 -7.71
CA VAL A 320 -2.40 30.39 -8.27
C VAL A 320 -2.76 31.42 -9.31
N SER A 321 -2.30 32.66 -9.10
CA SER A 321 -2.44 33.73 -10.09
C SER A 321 -1.64 33.37 -11.34
N GLY A 322 -2.26 33.44 -12.51
CA GLY A 322 -1.57 33.14 -13.78
C GLY A 322 -1.75 31.72 -14.30
N SER A 323 -2.35 30.80 -13.54
CA SER A 323 -2.57 29.42 -14.01
C SER A 323 -3.55 29.36 -15.18
N ARG A 324 -3.20 28.57 -16.20
CA ARG A 324 -3.93 28.41 -17.46
C ARG A 324 -4.31 26.97 -17.76
N ALA A 325 -3.88 26.00 -16.97
CA ALA A 325 -4.13 24.60 -17.18
C ALA A 325 -4.91 24.02 -15.99
N VAL A 326 -6.07 23.45 -16.28
CA VAL A 326 -6.90 22.76 -15.30
C VAL A 326 -6.75 21.26 -15.53
N ALA A 327 -6.16 20.55 -14.57
CA ALA A 327 -5.93 19.11 -14.63
C ALA A 327 -7.06 18.35 -13.94
N LEU A 328 -7.77 17.51 -14.68
CA LEU A 328 -8.92 16.74 -14.23
C LEU A 328 -8.65 15.24 -14.42
N ALA A 329 -9.09 14.41 -13.49
CA ALA A 329 -9.15 12.97 -13.61
C ALA A 329 -10.52 12.55 -14.13
N LEU A 330 -10.52 11.58 -15.07
CA LEU A 330 -11.74 11.00 -15.63
C LEU A 330 -11.44 9.55 -16.02
N ALA A 331 -12.35 8.61 -15.78
CA ALA A 331 -12.11 7.22 -16.14
C ALA A 331 -11.81 7.05 -17.64
N ARG A 332 -10.80 6.23 -17.98
CA ARG A 332 -10.32 6.03 -19.37
C ARG A 332 -11.37 5.55 -20.38
N ASP A 333 -12.46 5.00 -19.87
CA ASP A 333 -13.57 4.50 -20.68
C ASP A 333 -14.62 5.58 -21.01
N LEU A 334 -14.37 6.83 -20.58
CA LEU A 334 -15.13 8.03 -20.93
C LEU A 334 -14.30 8.91 -21.84
N VAL A 335 -14.91 9.41 -22.90
CA VAL A 335 -14.29 10.30 -23.89
C VAL A 335 -14.95 11.66 -23.80
N VAL A 336 -14.13 12.71 -23.63
CA VAL A 336 -14.59 14.10 -23.66
C VAL A 336 -14.81 14.54 -25.10
N GLU A 337 -16.00 15.04 -25.40
CA GLU A 337 -16.41 15.52 -26.73
C GLU A 337 -16.22 17.03 -26.88
N SER A 338 -16.39 17.81 -25.79
CA SER A 338 -16.19 19.26 -25.81
C SER A 338 -15.98 19.82 -24.41
N VAL A 339 -15.21 20.91 -24.31
CA VAL A 339 -15.09 21.73 -23.10
C VAL A 339 -15.43 23.17 -23.43
N THR A 340 -16.17 23.85 -22.56
CA THR A 340 -16.55 25.26 -22.70
C THR A 340 -16.34 26.01 -21.39
N ALA A 341 -15.93 27.27 -21.48
CA ALA A 341 -15.88 28.20 -20.35
C ALA A 341 -17.30 28.59 -19.90
N GLY A 342 -17.43 29.15 -18.70
CA GLY A 342 -18.71 29.70 -18.19
C GLY A 342 -19.32 30.80 -19.07
N SER A 343 -18.54 31.43 -19.94
CA SER A 343 -19.01 32.37 -20.96
C SER A 343 -19.66 31.70 -22.19
N GLY A 344 -19.59 30.38 -22.30
CA GLY A 344 -20.04 29.58 -23.44
C GLY A 344 -19.01 29.43 -24.56
N ARG A 345 -17.81 30.02 -24.42
CA ARG A 345 -16.70 29.88 -25.38
C ARG A 345 -16.11 28.47 -25.30
N ALA A 346 -15.84 27.84 -26.45
CA ALA A 346 -15.14 26.57 -26.52
C ALA A 346 -13.67 26.73 -26.05
N LEU A 347 -13.21 25.76 -25.26
CA LEU A 347 -11.84 25.70 -24.75
C LEU A 347 -11.11 24.51 -25.34
N ASP A 348 -9.80 24.68 -25.48
CA ASP A 348 -8.89 23.63 -25.88
C ASP A 348 -8.65 22.63 -24.73
N PHE A 349 -8.56 21.35 -25.04
CA PHE A 349 -8.30 20.31 -24.05
C PHE A 349 -7.56 19.12 -24.64
N ALA A 350 -6.84 18.39 -23.79
CA ALA A 350 -6.17 17.15 -24.12
C ALA A 350 -6.54 16.07 -23.10
N GLN A 351 -7.16 14.98 -23.56
CA GLN A 351 -7.46 13.82 -22.74
C GLN A 351 -6.53 12.66 -23.10
N ASP A 352 -5.79 12.14 -22.13
CA ASP A 352 -4.97 10.94 -22.29
C ASP A 352 -5.12 10.01 -21.09
N ASP A 353 -5.29 8.73 -21.38
CA ASP A 353 -5.73 7.71 -20.42
C ASP A 353 -6.88 8.21 -19.52
N SER A 354 -6.56 8.48 -18.25
CA SER A 354 -7.52 8.78 -17.19
C SER A 354 -7.38 10.21 -16.66
N ARG A 355 -6.75 11.08 -17.47
CA ARG A 355 -6.48 12.48 -17.17
C ARG A 355 -6.85 13.36 -18.36
N LEU A 356 -7.24 14.58 -18.03
CA LEU A 356 -7.72 15.60 -18.93
C LEU A 356 -7.08 16.91 -18.51
N VAL A 357 -6.44 17.62 -19.42
CA VAL A 357 -5.98 18.99 -19.17
C VAL A 357 -6.79 19.93 -20.04
N VAL A 358 -7.31 21.01 -19.44
CA VAL A 358 -8.08 22.06 -20.13
C VAL A 358 -7.26 23.34 -20.12
N ALA A 359 -7.09 23.96 -21.29
CA ALA A 359 -6.40 25.24 -21.44
C ALA A 359 -7.40 26.39 -21.30
N LEU A 360 -7.08 27.33 -20.41
CA LEU A 360 -7.76 28.60 -20.26
C LEU A 360 -7.15 29.62 -21.22
N ASP A 361 -8.02 30.30 -21.94
CA ASP A 361 -7.64 31.37 -22.87
C ASP A 361 -7.01 32.57 -22.14
N GLU A 362 -7.53 32.90 -20.95
CA GLU A 362 -7.05 34.00 -20.11
C GLU A 362 -6.72 33.48 -18.71
N PRO A 363 -5.57 33.88 -18.13
CA PRO A 363 -5.22 33.50 -16.77
C PRO A 363 -6.12 34.25 -15.75
N PRO A 364 -6.76 33.54 -14.80
CA PRO A 364 -7.47 34.15 -13.70
C PRO A 364 -6.49 34.72 -12.65
N ALA A 365 -6.97 35.70 -11.88
CA ALA A 365 -6.30 36.11 -10.65
C ALA A 365 -6.59 35.10 -9.52
N ALA A 366 -5.72 35.05 -8.51
CA ALA A 366 -5.97 34.22 -7.33
C ALA A 366 -7.28 34.63 -6.63
N GLY A 367 -8.12 33.65 -6.32
CA GLY A 367 -9.46 33.83 -5.76
C GLY A 367 -10.58 33.98 -6.81
N ASP A 368 -10.24 34.20 -8.09
CA ASP A 368 -11.26 34.27 -9.14
C ASP A 368 -11.96 32.91 -9.31
N SER A 369 -13.25 32.98 -9.65
CA SER A 369 -14.03 31.78 -9.97
C SER A 369 -13.93 31.44 -11.45
N VAL A 370 -13.56 30.20 -11.75
CA VAL A 370 -13.52 29.63 -13.10
C VAL A 370 -14.60 28.57 -13.22
N SER A 371 -15.41 28.64 -14.27
CA SER A 371 -16.41 27.61 -14.56
C SER A 371 -16.11 26.91 -15.89
N LEU A 372 -16.11 25.58 -15.86
CA LEU A 372 -15.89 24.73 -17.02
C LEU A 372 -17.08 23.79 -17.20
N THR A 373 -17.62 23.71 -18.41
CA THR A 373 -18.66 22.75 -18.78
C THR A 373 -18.09 21.74 -19.78
N LEU A 374 -18.11 20.47 -19.41
CA LEU A 374 -17.55 19.35 -20.16
C LEU A 374 -18.67 18.43 -20.63
N ARG A 375 -18.67 18.05 -21.91
CA ARG A 375 -19.52 16.97 -22.43
C ARG A 375 -18.68 15.75 -22.70
N TYR A 376 -19.15 14.59 -22.23
CA TYR A 376 -18.41 13.35 -22.35
C TYR A 376 -19.34 12.15 -22.38
N ARG A 377 -18.85 11.02 -22.89
CA ARG A 377 -19.62 9.78 -23.00
C ARG A 377 -18.76 8.54 -22.90
N GLY A 378 -19.37 7.42 -22.55
CA GLY A 378 -18.66 6.14 -22.56
C GLY A 378 -19.37 5.03 -21.80
N ARG A 379 -18.69 3.90 -21.62
CA ARG A 379 -19.28 2.69 -21.02
C ARG A 379 -18.59 2.32 -19.71
N LEU A 380 -19.22 2.70 -18.61
CA LEU A 380 -18.70 2.46 -17.26
C LEU A 380 -19.31 1.26 -16.53
N PHE A 381 -20.41 0.71 -17.05
CA PHE A 381 -21.09 -0.41 -16.40
C PHE A 381 -20.57 -1.75 -16.92
N ASP A 382 -20.17 -2.62 -16.00
CA ASP A 382 -19.99 -4.05 -16.25
C ASP A 382 -21.28 -4.82 -16.00
N GLU A 383 -21.43 -5.97 -16.65
CA GLU A 383 -22.50 -6.90 -16.36
C GLU A 383 -21.93 -8.05 -15.52
N VAL A 384 -22.28 -8.08 -14.24
CA VAL A 384 -21.85 -9.11 -13.29
C VAL A 384 -23.10 -9.81 -12.76
N ASP A 385 -23.18 -11.13 -12.99
CA ASP A 385 -24.34 -11.95 -12.64
C ASP A 385 -25.70 -11.38 -13.14
N GLY A 386 -25.68 -10.71 -14.30
CA GLY A 386 -26.87 -10.10 -14.90
C GLY A 386 -27.29 -8.75 -14.30
N ALA A 387 -26.48 -8.16 -13.42
CA ALA A 387 -26.66 -6.82 -12.88
C ALA A 387 -25.61 -5.85 -13.42
N PRO A 388 -25.98 -4.59 -13.73
CA PRO A 388 -25.00 -3.56 -14.03
C PRO A 388 -24.23 -3.16 -12.76
N VAL A 389 -22.92 -2.98 -12.89
CA VAL A 389 -22.02 -2.55 -11.80
C VAL A 389 -21.16 -1.41 -12.31
N LEU A 390 -21.17 -0.26 -11.62
CA LEU A 390 -20.32 0.86 -11.96
C LEU A 390 -18.85 0.53 -11.67
N ARG A 391 -17.96 0.68 -12.67
CA ARG A 391 -16.53 0.38 -12.51
C ARG A 391 -15.73 1.51 -11.86
N ALA A 392 -16.02 2.74 -12.25
CA ALA A 392 -15.32 3.94 -11.78
C ALA A 392 -16.22 4.68 -10.80
N THR A 393 -16.13 4.36 -9.51
CA THR A 393 -17.08 4.87 -8.50
C THR A 393 -16.82 6.32 -8.10
N THR A 394 -15.59 6.82 -8.28
CA THR A 394 -15.21 8.21 -7.97
C THR A 394 -14.81 9.03 -9.21
N SER A 395 -14.34 8.37 -10.28
CA SER A 395 -13.84 9.04 -11.50
C SER A 395 -14.80 8.95 -12.71
N TRP A 396 -16.10 8.77 -12.47
CA TRP A 396 -17.12 8.77 -13.54
C TRP A 396 -17.48 10.18 -14.04
N TYR A 397 -16.96 11.22 -13.38
CA TYR A 397 -17.06 12.63 -13.77
C TYR A 397 -15.66 13.28 -13.67
N PRO A 398 -15.42 14.39 -14.40
CA PRO A 398 -14.14 15.07 -14.37
C PRO A 398 -13.93 15.76 -13.01
N SER A 399 -12.86 15.43 -12.30
CA SER A 399 -12.57 15.89 -10.91
C SER A 399 -11.10 16.26 -10.70
N LEU A 400 -10.73 17.10 -9.73
CA LEU A 400 -9.32 17.44 -9.43
C LEU A 400 -8.62 16.41 -8.52
N GLU A 401 -9.10 15.16 -8.42
CA GLU A 401 -8.59 14.18 -7.46
C GLU A 401 -7.03 14.08 -7.39
N PRO A 402 -6.44 13.98 -6.17
CA PRO A 402 -7.08 14.01 -4.84
C PRO A 402 -7.22 15.44 -4.27
N GLY A 403 -8.36 15.76 -3.64
CA GLY A 403 -8.51 17.03 -2.91
C GLY A 403 -9.87 17.72 -3.02
N ASP A 404 -10.71 17.33 -4.00
CA ASP A 404 -12.03 17.92 -4.24
C ASP A 404 -12.96 17.80 -3.03
N ARG A 405 -13.04 18.83 -2.19
CA ARG A 405 -14.12 18.95 -1.20
C ARG A 405 -15.15 19.93 -1.72
N ALA A 406 -16.01 19.42 -2.61
CA ALA A 406 -17.01 20.20 -3.33
C ALA A 406 -18.44 19.80 -2.95
N THR A 407 -19.39 20.67 -3.28
CA THR A 407 -20.83 20.36 -3.22
C THR A 407 -21.35 19.89 -4.58
N PHE A 408 -22.47 19.15 -4.62
CA PHE A 408 -22.95 18.52 -5.85
C PHE A 408 -24.45 18.74 -6.09
N ASP A 409 -24.81 19.01 -7.33
CA ASP A 409 -26.18 19.01 -7.86
C ASP A 409 -26.25 18.13 -9.11
N VAL A 410 -26.89 16.96 -8.99
CA VAL A 410 -26.80 15.91 -10.00
C VAL A 410 -28.18 15.53 -10.50
N THR A 411 -28.39 15.63 -11.81
CA THR A 411 -29.60 15.16 -12.49
C THR A 411 -29.28 13.89 -13.28
N PHE A 412 -29.91 12.78 -12.92
CA PHE A 412 -29.82 11.51 -13.63
C PHE A 412 -31.05 11.25 -14.48
N ARG A 413 -30.85 10.62 -15.64
CA ARG A 413 -31.88 9.97 -16.46
C ARG A 413 -31.40 8.56 -16.81
N TRP A 414 -32.24 7.57 -16.59
CA TRP A 414 -31.85 6.17 -16.74
C TRP A 414 -33.03 5.29 -17.19
N PRO A 415 -32.77 4.04 -17.61
CA PRO A 415 -33.80 3.17 -18.17
C PRO A 415 -34.83 2.77 -17.11
N GLU A 416 -36.13 2.82 -17.43
CA GLU A 416 -37.22 2.56 -16.47
C GLU A 416 -37.19 1.16 -15.81
N ARG A 417 -36.49 0.19 -16.42
CA ARG A 417 -36.35 -1.17 -15.88
C ARG A 417 -35.41 -1.25 -14.67
N LEU A 418 -34.70 -0.18 -14.37
CA LEU A 418 -33.72 -0.06 -13.29
C LEU A 418 -34.16 1.03 -12.31
N ASP A 419 -33.65 0.90 -11.10
CA ASP A 419 -33.66 1.89 -10.05
C ASP A 419 -32.29 2.60 -10.01
N LEU A 420 -32.22 3.73 -9.32
CA LEU A 420 -30.98 4.43 -8.98
C LEU A 420 -30.89 4.60 -7.46
N VAL A 421 -29.70 4.32 -6.91
CA VAL A 421 -29.34 4.60 -5.51
C VAL A 421 -27.97 5.28 -5.49
N GLY A 422 -27.70 6.15 -4.53
CA GLY A 422 -26.42 6.87 -4.50
C GLY A 422 -26.34 7.97 -3.45
N THR A 423 -25.26 8.74 -3.53
CA THR A 423 -24.96 9.89 -2.69
C THR A 423 -26.01 11.01 -2.83
N GLY A 424 -26.12 11.85 -1.80
CA GLY A 424 -26.97 13.04 -1.77
C GLY A 424 -28.46 12.73 -1.60
N ARG A 425 -29.26 13.70 -1.16
CA ARG A 425 -30.71 13.54 -1.03
C ARG A 425 -31.42 13.76 -2.36
N ARG A 426 -32.52 13.04 -2.57
CA ARG A 426 -33.45 13.25 -3.69
C ARG A 426 -34.23 14.56 -3.48
N VAL A 427 -34.19 15.46 -4.46
CA VAL A 427 -34.93 16.75 -4.40
C VAL A 427 -36.06 16.86 -5.43
N ASP A 428 -35.96 16.13 -6.54
CA ASP A 428 -37.00 16.09 -7.58
C ASP A 428 -36.89 14.79 -8.39
N GLY A 429 -37.92 14.41 -9.14
CA GLY A 429 -37.83 13.33 -10.11
C GLY A 429 -39.16 12.82 -10.61
N GLY A 430 -39.11 12.00 -11.67
CA GLY A 430 -40.28 11.44 -12.31
C GLY A 430 -39.94 10.43 -13.39
N GLN A 431 -40.85 10.26 -14.34
CA GLN A 431 -40.68 9.36 -15.48
C GLN A 431 -41.18 10.06 -16.74
N THR A 432 -40.37 10.08 -17.80
CA THR A 432 -40.72 10.68 -19.10
C THR A 432 -40.08 9.84 -20.21
N GLY A 433 -40.83 9.54 -21.28
CA GLY A 433 -40.27 8.91 -22.48
C GLY A 433 -39.63 7.53 -22.28
N GLY A 434 -40.14 6.71 -21.35
CA GLY A 434 -39.58 5.38 -21.06
C GLY A 434 -38.28 5.39 -20.23
N GLN A 435 -37.90 6.56 -19.71
CA GLN A 435 -36.81 6.75 -18.77
C GLN A 435 -37.34 7.33 -17.46
N ARG A 436 -36.68 6.96 -16.37
CA ARG A 436 -36.84 7.60 -15.06
C ARG A 436 -35.80 8.69 -14.95
N TRP A 437 -36.11 9.73 -14.19
CA TRP A 437 -35.17 10.79 -13.90
C TRP A 437 -35.29 11.26 -12.46
N GLU A 438 -34.18 11.77 -11.93
CA GLU A 438 -34.10 12.29 -10.57
C GLU A 438 -33.01 13.33 -10.46
N ARG A 439 -33.27 14.37 -9.68
CA ARG A 439 -32.27 15.34 -9.23
C ARG A 439 -31.92 15.07 -7.78
N ARG A 440 -30.62 14.98 -7.49
CA ARG A 440 -30.05 14.77 -6.15
C ARG A 440 -29.10 15.91 -5.78
N ARG A 441 -29.01 16.23 -4.50
CA ARG A 441 -28.07 17.24 -3.98
C ARG A 441 -27.24 16.70 -2.83
N LEU A 442 -25.96 17.07 -2.82
CA LEU A 442 -25.07 16.91 -1.68
C LEU A 442 -24.56 18.31 -1.31
N ASP A 443 -25.15 18.89 -0.27
CA ASP A 443 -24.88 20.27 0.15
C ASP A 443 -23.68 20.37 1.11
N VAL A 444 -23.13 19.23 1.55
CA VAL A 444 -21.92 19.15 2.39
C VAL A 444 -20.68 18.94 1.52
N PRO A 445 -19.66 19.82 1.59
CA PRO A 445 -18.40 19.66 0.86
C PRO A 445 -17.77 18.29 1.11
N SER A 446 -17.65 17.48 0.06
CA SER A 446 -17.27 16.07 0.16
C SER A 446 -16.31 15.66 -0.96
N GLY A 447 -15.51 14.63 -0.68
CA GLY A 447 -14.43 14.13 -1.55
C GLY A 447 -14.89 13.64 -2.93
N HIS A 448 -16.11 13.12 -3.04
CA HIS A 448 -16.64 12.57 -4.28
C HIS A 448 -18.16 12.36 -4.22
N PHE A 449 -18.77 12.10 -5.38
CA PHE A 449 -20.16 11.65 -5.50
C PHE A 449 -20.22 10.28 -6.19
N SER A 450 -21.01 9.34 -5.67
CA SER A 450 -21.18 8.02 -6.31
C SER A 450 -22.64 7.59 -6.41
N PHE A 451 -22.90 6.66 -7.33
CA PHE A 451 -24.22 6.10 -7.56
C PHE A 451 -24.12 4.70 -8.17
N GLU A 452 -25.22 3.96 -8.13
CA GLU A 452 -25.35 2.67 -8.77
C GLU A 452 -26.69 2.58 -9.51
N LEU A 453 -26.74 1.71 -10.51
CA LEU A 453 -27.97 1.31 -11.20
C LEU A 453 -28.22 -0.18 -10.97
N GLY A 454 -29.48 -0.56 -10.84
CA GLY A 454 -29.79 -1.93 -10.47
C GLY A 454 -31.28 -2.20 -10.35
N ARG A 455 -31.61 -3.37 -9.83
CA ARG A 455 -32.99 -3.74 -9.46
C ARG A 455 -32.96 -4.10 -7.99
N TRP A 456 -33.61 -3.30 -7.18
CA TRP A 456 -33.55 -3.47 -5.74
C TRP A 456 -34.92 -3.70 -5.13
N GLU A 457 -34.94 -4.54 -4.09
CA GLU A 457 -35.96 -4.48 -3.07
C GLU A 457 -35.49 -3.49 -2.01
N THR A 458 -36.27 -2.45 -1.75
CA THR A 458 -35.90 -1.38 -0.81
C THR A 458 -36.63 -1.56 0.51
N HIS A 459 -35.89 -1.38 1.61
CA HIS A 459 -36.42 -1.38 2.97
C HIS A 459 -35.94 -0.11 3.66
N ASN A 460 -36.86 0.59 4.33
CA ASN A 460 -36.56 1.86 5.00
C ASN A 460 -36.58 1.68 6.51
N ALA A 461 -35.70 2.40 7.19
CA ALA A 461 -35.65 2.50 8.63
C ALA A 461 -35.22 3.92 9.03
N GLU A 462 -35.28 4.21 10.32
CA GLU A 462 -34.80 5.47 10.91
C GLU A 462 -33.84 5.14 12.05
N ALA A 463 -32.75 5.91 12.12
CA ALA A 463 -31.77 5.89 13.18
C ALA A 463 -31.73 7.28 13.82
N GLY A 464 -32.54 7.48 14.86
CA GLY A 464 -32.82 8.83 15.36
C GLY A 464 -33.55 9.61 14.27
N ASP A 465 -33.02 10.77 13.90
CA ASP A 465 -33.56 11.61 12.82
C ASP A 465 -32.99 11.27 11.43
N VAL A 466 -32.08 10.29 11.35
CA VAL A 466 -31.42 9.92 10.09
C VAL A 466 -32.21 8.84 9.35
N PRO A 467 -32.73 9.11 8.14
CA PRO A 467 -33.37 8.08 7.33
C PRO A 467 -32.34 7.11 6.75
N ILE A 468 -32.64 5.81 6.84
CA ILE A 468 -31.84 4.72 6.29
C ILE A 468 -32.63 4.02 5.17
N THR A 469 -32.00 3.85 4.01
CA THR A 469 -32.54 3.06 2.88
C THR A 469 -31.62 1.87 2.60
N LEU A 470 -32.11 0.63 2.81
CA LEU A 470 -31.41 -0.59 2.41
C LEU A 470 -31.96 -1.09 1.07
N ALA A 471 -31.11 -1.13 0.05
CA ALA A 471 -31.42 -1.57 -1.31
C ALA A 471 -30.76 -2.92 -1.61
N LEU A 472 -31.54 -4.00 -1.54
CA LEU A 472 -31.07 -5.37 -1.74
C LEU A 472 -31.21 -5.81 -3.19
N ASP A 473 -30.10 -6.22 -3.80
CA ASP A 473 -30.14 -6.84 -5.12
C ASP A 473 -30.82 -8.21 -5.04
N ARG A 474 -31.42 -8.65 -6.16
CA ARG A 474 -32.25 -9.85 -6.23
C ARG A 474 -31.57 -11.11 -5.70
N ASP A 475 -30.25 -11.28 -5.88
CA ASP A 475 -29.53 -12.46 -5.39
C ASP A 475 -29.29 -12.40 -3.89
N THR A 476 -28.88 -11.23 -3.37
CA THR A 476 -28.74 -11.03 -1.92
C THR A 476 -30.06 -11.22 -1.22
N ARG A 477 -31.14 -10.61 -1.72
CA ARG A 477 -32.48 -10.75 -1.15
C ARG A 477 -32.95 -12.21 -1.07
N ARG A 478 -32.60 -13.03 -2.05
CA ARG A 478 -32.88 -14.48 -2.04
C ARG A 478 -32.12 -15.22 -0.95
N GLN A 479 -30.92 -14.77 -0.61
CA GLN A 479 -30.05 -15.40 0.38
C GLN A 479 -30.39 -14.93 1.80
N VAL A 480 -30.71 -13.65 1.97
CA VAL A 480 -31.01 -12.98 3.25
C VAL A 480 -32.52 -12.97 3.52
N ARG A 481 -33.17 -14.15 3.58
CA ARG A 481 -34.65 -14.24 3.52
C ARG A 481 -35.37 -13.57 4.69
N SER A 482 -35.17 -14.09 5.90
CA SER A 482 -35.77 -13.61 7.17
C SER A 482 -34.92 -12.55 7.85
N ASP A 483 -33.69 -12.36 7.40
CA ASP A 483 -32.65 -11.68 8.18
C ASP A 483 -32.30 -10.30 7.61
N VAL A 484 -33.19 -9.73 6.79
CA VAL A 484 -33.13 -8.33 6.34
C VAL A 484 -33.16 -7.38 7.53
N ASP A 485 -33.93 -7.75 8.56
CA ASP A 485 -34.04 -6.98 9.80
C ASP A 485 -32.70 -6.90 10.53
N ASN A 486 -31.82 -7.91 10.42
CA ASN A 486 -30.48 -7.88 11.01
C ASN A 486 -29.56 -6.88 10.31
N LEU A 487 -29.64 -6.77 8.98
CA LEU A 487 -28.90 -5.75 8.22
C LEU A 487 -29.36 -4.34 8.60
N LEU A 488 -30.67 -4.10 8.66
CA LEU A 488 -31.24 -2.82 9.06
C LEU A 488 -30.91 -2.48 10.52
N ALA A 489 -31.04 -3.45 11.43
CA ALA A 489 -30.69 -3.28 12.83
C ALA A 489 -29.21 -2.94 12.97
N THR A 490 -28.32 -3.65 12.28
CA THR A 490 -26.88 -3.36 12.30
C THR A 490 -26.57 -1.96 11.79
N ALA A 491 -27.20 -1.54 10.68
CA ALA A 491 -27.04 -0.19 10.16
C ALA A 491 -27.53 0.88 11.15
N ARG A 492 -28.72 0.70 11.71
CA ARG A 492 -29.33 1.62 12.67
C ARG A 492 -28.50 1.73 13.96
N GLU A 493 -28.14 0.60 14.53
CA GLU A 493 -27.39 0.54 15.79
C GLU A 493 -25.99 1.10 15.65
N SER A 494 -25.29 0.79 14.55
CA SER A 494 -23.94 1.33 14.31
C SER A 494 -23.97 2.82 14.06
N LEU A 495 -24.95 3.33 13.31
CA LEU A 495 -25.12 4.77 13.09
C LEU A 495 -25.35 5.51 14.41
N LEU A 496 -26.36 5.09 15.20
CA LEU A 496 -26.65 5.70 16.50
C LEU A 496 -25.45 5.63 17.45
N TYR A 497 -24.75 4.50 17.46
CA TYR A 497 -23.55 4.33 18.27
C TYR A 497 -22.44 5.31 17.85
N TYR A 498 -22.24 5.53 16.55
CA TYR A 498 -21.23 6.49 16.09
C TYR A 498 -21.65 7.95 16.29
N GLU A 499 -22.95 8.27 16.31
CA GLU A 499 -23.42 9.60 16.74
C GLU A 499 -23.05 9.88 18.19
N GLU A 500 -23.13 8.88 19.08
CA GLU A 500 -22.67 9.00 20.47
C GLU A 500 -21.15 9.24 20.55
N LEU A 501 -20.37 8.53 19.74
CA LEU A 501 -18.90 8.61 19.78
C LEU A 501 -18.32 9.87 19.09
N PHE A 502 -18.88 10.26 17.95
CA PHE A 502 -18.26 11.21 17.02
C PHE A 502 -19.13 12.45 16.75
N GLY A 503 -20.33 12.51 17.33
CA GLY A 503 -21.30 13.58 17.11
C GLY A 503 -22.20 13.35 15.90
N GLU A 504 -23.10 14.29 15.64
CA GLU A 504 -24.19 14.21 14.65
C GLU A 504 -23.74 13.67 13.28
N TYR A 505 -24.57 12.80 12.70
CA TYR A 505 -24.36 12.26 11.36
C TYR A 505 -24.21 13.37 10.30
N PRO A 506 -23.19 13.31 9.42
CA PRO A 506 -22.84 14.45 8.58
C PRO A 506 -23.68 14.64 7.31
N PHE A 507 -24.66 13.76 7.02
CA PHE A 507 -25.43 13.79 5.77
C PHE A 507 -26.94 13.67 6.00
N ASP A 508 -27.74 14.00 4.99
CA ASP A 508 -29.22 14.00 5.08
C ASP A 508 -29.85 12.61 5.29
N GLY A 509 -29.10 11.54 5.06
CA GLY A 509 -29.57 10.16 5.12
C GLY A 509 -28.51 9.17 4.65
N LEU A 510 -28.70 7.90 5.01
CA LEU A 510 -27.79 6.81 4.65
C LEU A 510 -28.48 5.81 3.72
N THR A 511 -27.94 5.65 2.51
CA THR A 511 -28.36 4.56 1.61
C THR A 511 -27.34 3.42 1.64
N ILE A 512 -27.76 2.17 1.77
CA ILE A 512 -26.90 0.97 1.70
C ILE A 512 -27.38 0.10 0.55
N ALA A 513 -26.53 -0.18 -0.44
CA ALA A 513 -26.87 -1.02 -1.58
C ALA A 513 -25.99 -2.26 -1.66
N THR A 514 -26.59 -3.43 -1.91
CA THR A 514 -25.83 -4.68 -2.10
C THR A 514 -25.49 -4.89 -3.56
N LEU A 515 -24.25 -5.30 -3.85
CA LEU A 515 -23.75 -5.44 -5.21
C LEU A 515 -22.84 -6.67 -5.39
N PRO A 516 -22.81 -7.28 -6.59
CA PRO A 516 -21.88 -8.35 -6.94
C PRO A 516 -20.47 -7.83 -7.23
N ARG A 517 -19.80 -7.26 -6.22
CA ARG A 517 -18.41 -6.75 -6.32
C ARG A 517 -17.47 -7.51 -5.39
N SER A 518 -16.17 -7.36 -5.60
CA SER A 518 -15.13 -7.94 -4.74
C SER A 518 -14.82 -7.11 -3.49
N PHE A 519 -15.28 -5.86 -3.43
CA PHE A 519 -15.05 -4.94 -2.31
C PHE A 519 -16.29 -4.08 -2.00
N SER A 520 -16.42 -3.72 -0.73
CA SER A 520 -17.37 -2.74 -0.23
C SER A 520 -16.74 -1.35 -0.28
N GLN A 521 -17.56 -0.30 -0.31
CA GLN A 521 -17.09 1.08 -0.33
C GLN A 521 -18.15 1.98 0.32
N ALA A 522 -17.69 3.03 0.99
CA ALA A 522 -18.54 4.01 1.67
C ALA A 522 -18.44 5.42 1.06
N PRO A 523 -19.06 5.72 -0.08
CA PRO A 523 -19.26 7.11 -0.51
C PRO A 523 -20.02 8.00 0.52
N PRO A 524 -20.02 9.34 0.37
CA PRO A 524 -20.80 10.23 1.24
C PRO A 524 -22.30 9.89 1.22
N GLY A 525 -22.91 9.66 2.38
CA GLY A 525 -24.34 9.32 2.51
C GLY A 525 -24.74 7.98 1.86
N PHE A 526 -23.77 7.19 1.38
CA PHE A 526 -24.03 6.01 0.57
C PHE A 526 -23.01 4.91 0.84
N VAL A 527 -23.45 3.69 1.05
CA VAL A 527 -22.61 2.52 1.28
C VAL A 527 -22.96 1.46 0.24
N THR A 528 -21.92 0.85 -0.31
CA THR A 528 -22.02 -0.28 -1.22
C THR A 528 -21.43 -1.50 -0.53
N LEU A 529 -22.24 -2.54 -0.34
CA LEU A 529 -21.87 -3.74 0.40
C LEU A 529 -21.75 -4.93 -0.57
N THR A 530 -20.68 -5.72 -0.47
CA THR A 530 -20.61 -6.95 -1.28
C THR A 530 -21.72 -7.93 -0.90
N ARG A 531 -22.19 -8.74 -1.85
CA ARG A 531 -23.14 -9.83 -1.56
C ARG A 531 -22.67 -10.73 -0.42
N ARG A 532 -21.37 -11.04 -0.40
CA ARG A 532 -20.77 -11.87 0.64
C ARG A 532 -20.91 -11.20 2.01
N SER A 533 -20.50 -9.95 2.13
CA SER A 533 -20.61 -9.20 3.38
C SER A 533 -22.06 -9.05 3.82
N ALA A 534 -23.00 -8.81 2.89
CA ALA A 534 -24.42 -8.71 3.22
C ALA A 534 -24.99 -10.00 3.82
N VAL A 535 -24.64 -11.16 3.24
CA VAL A 535 -25.05 -12.47 3.77
C VAL A 535 -24.44 -12.73 5.13
N GLN A 536 -23.16 -12.40 5.30
CA GLN A 536 -22.44 -12.55 6.56
C GLN A 536 -23.07 -11.70 7.68
N VAL A 537 -23.34 -10.41 7.43
CA VAL A 537 -23.97 -9.50 8.40
C VAL A 537 -25.38 -9.95 8.79
N ALA A 538 -26.09 -10.60 7.87
CA ALA A 538 -27.47 -11.04 8.09
C ALA A 538 -27.59 -12.29 8.98
N ASP A 539 -26.56 -13.14 9.03
CA ASP A 539 -26.55 -14.38 9.81
C ASP A 539 -26.61 -14.09 11.34
N GLU A 540 -27.57 -14.69 12.06
CA GLU A 540 -27.81 -14.46 13.49
C GLU A 540 -26.66 -14.94 14.38
N ASP A 541 -25.98 -16.03 14.00
CA ASP A 541 -24.76 -16.51 14.67
C ASP A 541 -23.54 -15.63 14.33
N GLY A 542 -23.67 -14.74 13.34
CA GLY A 542 -22.64 -13.89 12.73
C GLY A 542 -22.33 -12.60 13.49
N THR A 543 -22.34 -12.59 14.83
CA THR A 543 -21.91 -11.38 15.59
C THR A 543 -20.51 -10.88 15.19
N GLU A 544 -19.60 -11.76 14.74
CA GLU A 544 -18.28 -11.41 14.18
C GLU A 544 -18.34 -10.75 12.78
N ASP A 545 -19.43 -10.96 12.05
CA ASP A 545 -19.61 -10.69 10.62
C ASP A 545 -20.30 -9.34 10.33
N LYS A 546 -20.82 -8.65 11.36
CA LYS A 546 -21.35 -7.27 11.29
C LYS A 546 -20.28 -6.20 11.00
N TRP A 547 -19.01 -6.57 11.17
CA TRP A 547 -17.85 -5.68 11.09
C TRP A 547 -17.78 -4.87 9.81
N THR A 548 -17.96 -5.50 8.64
CA THR A 548 -17.78 -4.80 7.36
C THR A 548 -18.79 -3.66 7.24
N LEU A 549 -20.07 -3.90 7.54
CA LEU A 549 -21.07 -2.83 7.46
C LEU A 549 -20.78 -1.71 8.47
N ALA A 550 -20.42 -2.05 9.70
CA ALA A 550 -20.05 -1.08 10.72
C ALA A 550 -18.81 -0.26 10.32
N HIS A 551 -17.84 -0.87 9.64
CA HIS A 551 -16.66 -0.19 9.10
C HIS A 551 -17.03 0.80 7.99
N GLU A 552 -17.84 0.38 7.01
CA GLU A 552 -18.29 1.29 5.95
C GLU A 552 -19.12 2.47 6.49
N ILE A 553 -19.93 2.26 7.52
CA ILE A 553 -20.71 3.35 8.14
C ILE A 553 -19.80 4.29 8.95
N ALA A 554 -18.73 3.79 9.57
CA ALA A 554 -17.78 4.63 10.30
C ALA A 554 -17.07 5.65 9.38
N HIS A 555 -16.87 5.30 8.10
CA HIS A 555 -16.27 6.22 7.12
C HIS A 555 -17.07 7.51 6.89
N GLN A 556 -18.36 7.51 7.23
CA GLN A 556 -19.18 8.73 7.16
C GLN A 556 -18.61 9.84 8.06
N TRP A 557 -17.99 9.48 9.19
CA TRP A 557 -17.20 10.40 10.01
C TRP A 557 -15.72 10.40 9.60
N TRP A 558 -15.08 9.24 9.65
CA TRP A 558 -13.63 9.08 9.39
C TRP A 558 -13.37 8.79 7.91
N GLY A 559 -13.13 9.86 7.16
CA GLY A 559 -12.91 9.83 5.72
C GLY A 559 -13.70 10.92 5.01
N HIS A 560 -14.94 11.18 5.47
CA HIS A 560 -15.77 12.26 4.93
C HIS A 560 -15.90 13.46 5.84
N ALA A 561 -16.45 13.33 7.06
CA ALA A 561 -16.52 14.47 7.98
C ALA A 561 -15.13 14.96 8.37
N VAL A 562 -14.20 14.04 8.63
CA VAL A 562 -12.77 14.29 8.80
C VAL A 562 -12.04 13.59 7.66
N GLY A 563 -11.55 14.36 6.70
CA GLY A 563 -10.76 13.87 5.58
C GLY A 563 -9.28 13.68 5.93
N TRP A 564 -8.49 13.22 4.96
CA TRP A 564 -7.04 13.08 5.08
C TRP A 564 -6.34 14.00 4.09
N ARG A 565 -5.20 14.59 4.49
CA ARG A 565 -4.50 15.63 3.71
C ARG A 565 -3.75 15.07 2.50
N SER A 566 -3.10 13.92 2.66
CA SER A 566 -2.32 13.27 1.60
C SER A 566 -2.48 11.75 1.63
N TYR A 567 -1.92 11.05 0.64
CA TYR A 567 -1.91 9.58 0.66
C TYR A 567 -1.22 9.01 1.91
N ARG A 568 -0.30 9.78 2.54
CA ARG A 568 0.40 9.37 3.76
C ARG A 568 -0.54 9.30 4.95
N ASP A 569 -1.61 10.10 4.94
CA ASP A 569 -2.52 10.29 6.06
C ASP A 569 -3.80 9.43 5.94
N GLN A 570 -3.97 8.74 4.80
CA GLN A 570 -5.11 7.87 4.54
C GLN A 570 -5.28 6.79 5.62
N TRP A 571 -4.18 6.39 6.28
CA TRP A 571 -4.24 5.42 7.37
C TRP A 571 -5.16 5.84 8.51
N ILE A 572 -5.33 7.14 8.77
CA ILE A 572 -6.25 7.65 9.80
C ILE A 572 -7.67 7.19 9.49
N SER A 573 -8.13 7.38 8.26
CA SER A 573 -9.47 6.96 7.82
C SER A 573 -9.69 5.46 8.01
N GLU A 574 -8.77 4.63 7.49
CA GLU A 574 -8.91 3.17 7.49
C GLU A 574 -8.74 2.57 8.89
N ALA A 575 -7.78 3.07 9.68
CA ALA A 575 -7.53 2.62 11.04
C ALA A 575 -8.69 3.01 11.97
N MET A 576 -9.19 4.24 11.86
CA MET A 576 -10.31 4.72 12.68
C MET A 576 -11.62 4.02 12.32
N ALA A 577 -11.90 3.77 11.04
CA ALA A 577 -13.08 3.01 10.65
C ALA A 577 -13.03 1.55 11.15
N ASN A 578 -11.86 0.91 11.12
CA ASN A 578 -11.67 -0.40 11.73
C ASN A 578 -11.78 -0.37 13.25
N TYR A 579 -11.20 0.62 13.91
CA TYR A 579 -11.32 0.78 15.36
C TYR A 579 -12.78 1.04 15.79
N ALA A 580 -13.52 1.88 15.07
CA ALA A 580 -14.94 2.12 15.32
C ALA A 580 -15.78 0.83 15.15
N ALA A 581 -15.52 0.05 14.11
CA ALA A 581 -16.16 -1.25 13.90
C ALA A 581 -15.85 -2.24 15.05
N LEU A 582 -14.64 -2.18 15.64
CA LEU A 582 -14.32 -2.92 16.87
C LEU A 582 -15.20 -2.51 18.02
N LEU A 583 -15.25 -1.21 18.31
CA LEU A 583 -16.04 -0.69 19.41
C LEU A 583 -17.51 -1.13 19.27
N TYR A 584 -18.06 -1.04 18.06
CA TYR A 584 -19.43 -1.47 17.78
C TYR A 584 -19.62 -2.98 18.03
N VAL A 585 -18.81 -3.84 17.40
CA VAL A 585 -18.97 -5.30 17.52
C VAL A 585 -18.70 -5.78 18.94
N ARG A 586 -17.74 -5.18 19.66
CA ARG A 586 -17.45 -5.54 21.06
C ARG A 586 -18.62 -5.18 21.99
N ASN A 587 -19.21 -4.00 21.82
CA ASN A 587 -20.27 -3.51 22.71
C ASN A 587 -21.66 -4.08 22.37
N LYS A 588 -21.92 -4.46 21.12
CA LYS A 588 -23.22 -5.01 20.68
C LYS A 588 -23.22 -6.52 20.45
N GLY A 589 -22.07 -7.16 20.22
CA GLY A 589 -21.93 -8.59 19.95
C GLY A 589 -21.63 -9.44 21.18
N GLU A 590 -22.15 -9.07 22.36
CA GLU A 590 -21.93 -9.76 23.65
C GLU A 590 -20.44 -9.93 24.05
N GLY A 591 -19.55 -9.08 23.55
CA GLY A 591 -18.11 -9.15 23.85
C GLY A 591 -17.37 -10.36 23.27
N LYS A 592 -17.95 -11.06 22.28
CA LYS A 592 -17.33 -12.24 21.64
C LYS A 592 -16.05 -11.88 20.88
N ARG A 593 -16.00 -10.70 20.24
CA ARG A 593 -14.83 -10.19 19.52
C ARG A 593 -13.94 -9.37 20.45
N ARG A 594 -12.65 -9.74 20.51
CA ARG A 594 -11.76 -9.35 21.62
C ARG A 594 -10.70 -8.32 21.23
N GLY A 595 -10.31 -8.23 19.96
CA GLY A 595 -9.36 -7.23 19.46
C GLY A 595 -9.72 -6.68 18.07
N PRO A 596 -9.07 -5.57 17.64
CA PRO A 596 -9.43 -4.86 16.41
C PRO A 596 -9.43 -5.77 15.18
N THR A 597 -8.46 -6.67 15.05
CA THR A 597 -8.36 -7.51 13.85
C THR A 597 -7.90 -8.92 14.19
N VAL A 598 -8.79 -9.92 14.12
CA VAL A 598 -8.38 -11.33 14.32
C VAL A 598 -7.32 -11.71 13.29
N GLY A 599 -6.20 -12.30 13.75
CA GLY A 599 -5.12 -12.75 12.85
C GLY A 599 -4.23 -11.64 12.28
N TRP A 600 -4.29 -10.40 12.80
CA TRP A 600 -3.43 -9.31 12.35
C TRP A 600 -1.94 -9.66 12.40
N ARG A 601 -1.52 -10.29 13.50
CA ARG A 601 -0.12 -10.68 13.73
C ARG A 601 0.34 -11.68 12.68
N SER A 602 -0.47 -12.69 12.36
CA SER A 602 -0.10 -13.67 11.33
C SER A 602 -0.06 -13.03 9.94
N SER A 603 -0.96 -12.10 9.64
CA SER A 603 -0.95 -11.33 8.38
C SER A 603 0.29 -10.45 8.21
N LEU A 604 0.76 -9.81 9.29
CA LEU A 604 1.95 -8.97 9.31
C LEU A 604 3.26 -9.77 9.26
N LEU A 605 3.28 -10.93 9.91
CA LEU A 605 4.45 -11.82 9.95
C LEU A 605 4.59 -12.69 8.69
N GLN A 606 3.64 -12.64 7.75
CA GLN A 606 3.82 -13.28 6.43
C GLN A 606 5.05 -12.70 5.74
N THR A 607 5.94 -13.59 5.28
CA THR A 607 7.18 -13.19 4.61
C THR A 607 7.05 -13.19 3.10
N ASN A 608 7.71 -12.25 2.42
CA ASN A 608 7.91 -12.31 0.98
C ASN A 608 9.00 -13.34 0.61
N ARG A 609 9.39 -13.39 -0.67
CA ARG A 609 10.41 -14.35 -1.16
C ARG A 609 11.78 -14.12 -0.51
N GLU A 610 12.04 -12.89 -0.12
CA GLU A 610 13.26 -12.42 0.54
C GLU A 610 13.30 -12.75 2.03
N GLY A 611 12.22 -13.31 2.60
CA GLY A 611 12.12 -13.60 4.02
C GLY A 611 11.81 -12.38 4.89
N ARG A 612 11.54 -11.21 4.28
CA ARG A 612 11.07 -10.01 4.99
C ARG A 612 9.61 -10.15 5.34
N THR A 613 9.25 -9.85 6.59
CA THR A 613 7.85 -9.79 7.01
C THR A 613 7.17 -8.61 6.32
N ARG A 614 5.86 -8.69 6.07
CA ARG A 614 5.11 -7.55 5.51
C ARG A 614 5.29 -6.30 6.35
N GLU A 615 5.26 -6.44 7.68
CA GLU A 615 5.46 -5.33 8.62
C GLU A 615 6.81 -4.60 8.39
N SER A 616 7.88 -5.35 8.09
CA SER A 616 9.19 -4.77 7.84
C SER A 616 9.35 -4.06 6.49
N LEU A 617 8.32 -4.07 5.63
CA LEU A 617 8.36 -3.40 4.32
C LEU A 617 8.16 -1.89 4.42
N GLY A 618 7.65 -1.39 5.55
CA GLY A 618 7.63 0.05 5.82
C GLY A 618 6.54 0.48 6.81
N PRO A 619 6.58 1.75 7.26
CA PRO A 619 5.67 2.29 8.26
C PRO A 619 4.26 2.58 7.73
N LEU A 620 3.33 2.92 8.63
CA LEU A 620 1.92 3.21 8.30
C LEU A 620 1.80 4.36 7.29
N VAL A 621 2.62 5.40 7.45
CA VAL A 621 2.58 6.63 6.64
C VAL A 621 3.03 6.44 5.19
N LEU A 622 3.51 5.26 4.80
CA LEU A 622 3.73 4.97 3.37
C LEU A 622 2.42 4.77 2.62
N GLY A 623 1.31 4.51 3.31
CA GLY A 623 -0.01 4.35 2.70
C GLY A 623 0.04 3.41 1.49
N GLN A 624 -0.45 3.88 0.35
CA GLN A 624 -0.54 3.07 -0.88
C GLN A 624 0.83 2.60 -1.42
N ARG A 625 1.96 3.22 -1.05
CA ARG A 625 3.31 2.78 -1.47
C ARG A 625 3.69 1.42 -0.90
N LEU A 626 2.99 0.96 0.13
CA LEU A 626 3.14 -0.40 0.67
C LEU A 626 2.72 -1.49 -0.33
N ALA A 627 1.93 -1.15 -1.34
CA ALA A 627 1.68 -2.04 -2.47
C ALA A 627 2.81 -1.87 -3.50
N SER A 628 3.82 -2.75 -3.43
CA SER A 628 5.02 -2.72 -4.28
C SER A 628 5.40 -4.11 -4.78
N SER A 629 6.43 -4.21 -5.62
CA SER A 629 6.98 -5.49 -6.09
C SER A 629 7.42 -6.41 -4.94
N GLN A 630 7.77 -5.84 -3.78
CA GLN A 630 8.13 -6.58 -2.57
C GLN A 630 6.91 -7.24 -1.92
N SER A 631 5.73 -6.62 -2.02
CA SER A 631 4.46 -7.23 -1.63
C SER A 631 3.26 -6.45 -2.16
N VAL A 632 2.51 -7.08 -3.07
CA VAL A 632 1.24 -6.53 -3.57
C VAL A 632 0.15 -6.41 -2.49
N GLY A 633 0.34 -7.05 -1.33
CA GLY A 633 -0.69 -7.19 -0.30
C GLY A 633 -0.29 -6.66 1.07
N ALA A 634 0.76 -5.85 1.19
CA ALA A 634 1.19 -5.31 2.48
C ALA A 634 0.34 -4.12 2.97
N TYR A 635 -0.31 -3.40 2.05
CA TYR A 635 -1.19 -2.27 2.38
C TYR A 635 -2.25 -2.63 3.43
N VAL A 636 -3.07 -3.66 3.19
CA VAL A 636 -4.16 -4.02 4.11
C VAL A 636 -3.65 -4.43 5.50
N PRO A 637 -2.71 -5.38 5.66
CA PRO A 637 -2.18 -5.74 6.97
C PRO A 637 -1.59 -4.56 7.77
N ILE A 638 -0.92 -3.63 7.10
CA ILE A 638 -0.29 -2.50 7.78
C ILE A 638 -1.33 -1.41 8.05
N VAL A 639 -1.93 -0.84 7.01
CA VAL A 639 -2.81 0.33 7.12
C VAL A 639 -4.10 0.02 7.90
N TYR A 640 -4.72 -1.14 7.67
CA TYR A 640 -5.99 -1.49 8.31
C TYR A 640 -5.73 -2.17 9.66
N GLN A 641 -4.89 -3.20 9.68
CA GLN A 641 -4.76 -4.05 10.86
C GLN A 641 -3.77 -3.48 11.89
N LYS A 642 -2.51 -3.19 11.52
CA LYS A 642 -1.57 -2.49 12.42
C LYS A 642 -2.15 -1.15 12.85
N GLY A 643 -2.70 -0.36 11.91
CA GLY A 643 -3.35 0.92 12.22
C GLY A 643 -4.41 0.81 13.33
N ALA A 644 -5.37 -0.12 13.20
CA ALA A 644 -6.42 -0.28 14.21
C ALA A 644 -5.90 -0.81 15.56
N VAL A 645 -4.89 -1.70 15.57
CA VAL A 645 -4.24 -2.16 16.80
C VAL A 645 -3.55 -0.99 17.52
N VAL A 646 -2.87 -0.13 16.77
CA VAL A 646 -2.17 1.04 17.32
C VAL A 646 -3.17 2.06 17.90
N ILE A 647 -4.30 2.31 17.22
CA ILE A 647 -5.36 3.16 17.77
C ILE A 647 -5.96 2.55 19.06
N ASP A 648 -6.21 1.24 19.10
CA ASP A 648 -6.71 0.57 20.31
C ASP A 648 -5.69 0.63 21.48
N MET A 649 -4.39 0.58 21.17
CA MET A 649 -3.34 0.80 22.17
C MET A 649 -3.35 2.24 22.71
N LEU A 650 -3.53 3.23 21.84
CA LEU A 650 -3.67 4.64 22.24
C LEU A 650 -4.93 4.85 23.09
N ALA A 651 -6.04 4.20 22.73
CA ALA A 651 -7.25 4.26 23.53
C ALA A 651 -7.05 3.70 24.95
N ARG A 652 -6.28 2.61 25.08
CA ARG A 652 -5.95 2.03 26.39
C ARG A 652 -5.04 2.91 27.24
N SER A 653 -4.15 3.71 26.64
CA SER A 653 -3.29 4.62 27.41
C SER A 653 -4.03 5.79 28.03
N PHE A 654 -5.06 6.30 27.37
CA PHE A 654 -5.95 7.32 27.93
C PHE A 654 -7.11 6.75 28.76
N GLY A 655 -7.40 5.47 28.59
CA GLY A 655 -8.65 4.85 29.02
C GLY A 655 -9.74 5.09 27.97
N GLU A 656 -10.46 4.03 27.61
CA GLU A 656 -11.38 4.03 26.47
C GLU A 656 -12.48 5.11 26.54
N GLU A 657 -13.07 5.30 27.72
CA GLU A 657 -14.09 6.35 27.94
C GLU A 657 -13.54 7.76 27.72
N THR A 658 -12.29 8.01 28.11
CA THR A 658 -11.60 9.27 27.86
C THR A 658 -11.28 9.41 26.38
N PHE A 659 -10.78 8.35 25.76
CA PHE A 659 -10.42 8.35 24.35
C PHE A 659 -11.62 8.66 23.44
N VAL A 660 -12.79 8.10 23.73
CA VAL A 660 -14.03 8.45 23.02
C VAL A 660 -14.33 9.96 23.10
N LYS A 661 -14.15 10.59 24.27
CA LYS A 661 -14.34 12.05 24.42
C LYS A 661 -13.32 12.87 23.63
N ILE A 662 -12.08 12.38 23.55
CA ILE A 662 -11.03 12.97 22.71
C ILE A 662 -11.47 12.92 21.24
N LEU A 663 -11.91 11.76 20.76
CA LEU A 663 -12.37 11.57 19.38
C LEU A 663 -13.57 12.46 19.05
N HIS A 664 -14.57 12.54 19.95
CA HIS A 664 -15.71 13.44 19.79
C HIS A 664 -15.24 14.90 19.62
N SER A 665 -14.36 15.35 20.52
CA SER A 665 -13.84 16.73 20.51
C SER A 665 -13.01 17.02 19.26
N MET A 666 -12.23 16.04 18.81
CA MET A 666 -11.46 16.13 17.58
C MET A 666 -12.38 16.29 16.36
N VAL A 667 -13.36 15.40 16.20
CA VAL A 667 -14.30 15.48 15.07
C VAL A 667 -15.04 16.81 15.07
N ALA A 668 -15.44 17.33 16.23
CA ALA A 668 -16.06 18.65 16.34
C ALA A 668 -15.12 19.79 15.90
N ALA A 669 -13.81 19.70 16.22
CA ALA A 669 -12.82 20.73 15.91
C ALA A 669 -12.44 20.79 14.42
N VAL A 670 -12.37 19.64 13.74
CA VAL A 670 -11.90 19.54 12.34
C VAL A 670 -12.97 19.05 11.36
N ARG A 671 -14.25 19.10 11.74
CA ARG A 671 -15.37 18.76 10.85
C ARG A 671 -15.28 19.57 9.56
N GLY A 672 -15.32 18.88 8.43
CA GLY A 672 -15.21 19.51 7.11
C GLY A 672 -13.78 19.84 6.70
N GLN A 673 -12.76 19.30 7.35
CA GLN A 673 -11.34 19.52 7.00
C GLN A 673 -10.64 18.20 6.70
N ALA A 674 -9.50 18.30 6.02
CA ALA A 674 -8.57 17.20 5.81
C ALA A 674 -7.35 17.39 6.72
N ILE A 675 -7.02 16.37 7.52
CA ILE A 675 -5.94 16.44 8.51
C ILE A 675 -4.73 15.59 8.10
N SER A 676 -3.53 16.00 8.49
CA SER A 676 -2.34 15.15 8.41
C SER A 676 -2.20 14.24 9.64
N THR A 677 -1.22 13.34 9.57
CA THR A 677 -0.80 12.50 10.70
C THR A 677 -0.34 13.37 11.88
N GLU A 678 0.41 14.43 11.60
CA GLU A 678 0.87 15.40 12.60
C GLU A 678 -0.32 16.15 13.22
N ASP A 679 -1.26 16.64 12.39
CA ASP A 679 -2.48 17.29 12.88
C ASP A 679 -3.27 16.38 13.83
N PHE A 680 -3.35 15.06 13.52
CA PHE A 680 -4.04 14.09 14.36
C PHE A 680 -3.42 13.97 15.76
N PHE A 681 -2.09 13.83 15.85
CA PHE A 681 -1.41 13.77 17.14
C PHE A 681 -1.47 15.12 17.86
N ASP A 682 -1.15 16.23 17.19
CA ASP A 682 -1.20 17.58 17.75
C ASP A 682 -2.58 17.92 18.36
N LEU A 683 -3.67 17.45 17.76
CA LEU A 683 -5.02 17.62 18.32
C LEU A 683 -5.20 16.83 19.62
N ILE A 684 -4.72 15.58 19.68
CA ILE A 684 -4.80 14.77 20.91
C ILE A 684 -3.93 15.39 22.00
N GLU A 685 -2.71 15.80 21.69
CA GLU A 685 -1.79 16.42 22.64
C GLU A 685 -2.38 17.72 23.20
N ARG A 686 -2.98 18.57 22.35
CA ARG A 686 -3.67 19.78 22.82
C ARG A 686 -4.88 19.50 23.71
N ILE A 687 -5.60 18.40 23.48
CA ILE A 687 -6.75 18.00 24.30
C ILE A 687 -6.31 17.40 25.64
N THR A 688 -5.16 16.71 25.67
CA THR A 688 -4.76 15.83 26.78
C THR A 688 -3.53 16.28 27.56
N ASP A 689 -2.76 17.25 27.04
CA ASP A 689 -1.44 17.66 27.54
C ASP A 689 -0.45 16.49 27.66
N THR A 690 -0.61 15.47 26.80
CA THR A 690 0.23 14.26 26.77
C THR A 690 1.13 14.29 25.55
N ASP A 691 2.44 14.17 25.74
CA ASP A 691 3.43 13.98 24.67
C ASP A 691 3.30 12.58 24.05
N LEU A 692 3.06 12.54 22.74
CA LEU A 692 2.87 11.35 21.92
C LEU A 692 3.97 11.15 20.88
N ASP A 693 5.03 11.95 20.87
CA ASP A 693 6.11 11.87 19.88
C ASP A 693 6.75 10.47 19.86
N ALA A 694 7.08 9.94 21.04
CA ALA A 694 7.67 8.61 21.15
C ALA A 694 6.72 7.49 20.69
N PHE A 695 5.41 7.68 20.91
CA PHE A 695 4.40 6.72 20.45
C PHE A 695 4.27 6.77 18.92
N ALA A 696 4.20 7.96 18.33
CA ALA A 696 4.11 8.16 16.90
C ALA A 696 5.37 7.65 16.18
N GLU A 697 6.56 8.02 16.65
CA GLU A 697 7.84 7.55 16.10
C GLU A 697 7.91 6.01 16.09
N GLN A 698 7.42 5.38 17.15
CA GLN A 698 7.48 3.93 17.27
C GLN A 698 6.46 3.21 16.38
N PHE A 699 5.19 3.60 16.46
CA PHE A 699 4.10 2.80 15.88
C PHE A 699 3.59 3.31 14.53
N ILE A 700 3.79 4.60 14.25
CA ILE A 700 3.31 5.25 13.02
C ILE A 700 4.43 5.39 12.01
N TYR A 701 5.57 5.96 12.41
CA TYR A 701 6.75 6.18 11.57
C TYR A 701 7.75 5.02 11.60
N GLY A 702 7.63 4.11 12.57
CA GLY A 702 8.52 2.97 12.78
C GLY A 702 8.06 1.64 12.16
N THR A 703 9.02 0.71 12.06
CA THR A 703 8.80 -0.70 11.71
C THR A 703 9.38 -1.61 12.79
N GLY A 704 8.94 -2.86 12.81
CA GLY A 704 9.33 -3.89 13.75
C GLY A 704 8.24 -4.18 14.76
N LEU A 705 7.99 -5.47 15.00
CA LEU A 705 7.10 -5.95 16.04
C LEU A 705 7.91 -6.27 17.31
N PRO A 706 7.75 -5.56 18.44
CA PRO A 706 8.49 -5.87 19.66
C PRO A 706 8.15 -7.26 20.18
N GLU A 707 9.14 -7.97 20.73
CA GLU A 707 8.91 -9.18 21.51
C GLU A 707 9.10 -8.88 23.00
N VAL A 708 8.24 -9.43 23.85
CA VAL A 708 8.22 -9.19 25.29
C VAL A 708 8.26 -10.52 26.02
N TRP A 709 9.33 -10.74 26.77
CA TRP A 709 9.53 -11.92 27.62
C TRP A 709 9.18 -11.56 29.05
N TYR A 710 8.51 -12.42 29.79
CA TYR A 710 8.28 -12.18 31.21
C TYR A 710 8.31 -13.43 32.06
N ASP A 711 8.74 -13.26 33.29
CA ASP A 711 8.66 -14.26 34.36
C ASP A 711 8.06 -13.64 35.62
N TYR A 712 7.52 -14.48 36.50
CA TYR A 712 6.93 -14.01 37.75
C TYR A 712 7.02 -15.06 38.86
N THR A 713 7.03 -14.54 40.08
CA THR A 713 6.93 -15.28 41.34
C THR A 713 5.61 -14.94 42.01
N VAL A 714 5.14 -15.87 42.84
CA VAL A 714 3.90 -15.74 43.60
C VAL A 714 4.20 -16.06 45.07
N GLU A 715 3.79 -15.19 45.98
CA GLU A 715 4.01 -15.33 47.43
C GLU A 715 2.72 -15.04 48.20
N GLU A 716 2.35 -15.91 49.15
CA GLU A 716 1.23 -15.64 50.06
C GLU A 716 1.65 -14.61 51.12
N ARG A 717 0.83 -13.57 51.30
CA ARG A 717 1.04 -12.53 52.31
C ARG A 717 0.31 -12.87 53.61
N ALA A 718 0.77 -12.26 54.71
CA ALA A 718 0.18 -12.44 56.03
C ALA A 718 -1.29 -11.98 56.16
N ASP A 719 -1.76 -11.14 55.23
CA ASP A 719 -3.15 -10.69 55.13
C ASP A 719 -4.06 -11.64 54.34
N GLY A 720 -3.53 -12.79 53.89
CA GLY A 720 -4.24 -13.79 53.08
C GLY A 720 -4.31 -13.46 51.58
N GLN A 721 -3.74 -12.34 51.13
CA GLN A 721 -3.61 -12.03 49.71
C GLN A 721 -2.38 -12.72 49.11
N TRP A 722 -2.38 -12.87 47.79
CA TRP A 722 -1.26 -13.43 47.04
C TRP A 722 -0.56 -12.34 46.23
N LEU A 723 0.72 -12.13 46.48
CA LEU A 723 1.53 -11.18 45.76
C LEU A 723 2.17 -11.81 44.52
N VAL A 724 1.93 -11.21 43.36
CA VAL A 724 2.65 -11.53 42.13
C VAL A 724 3.71 -10.46 41.90
N ARG A 725 4.96 -10.89 41.69
CA ARG A 725 6.09 -10.04 41.29
C ARG A 725 6.78 -10.62 40.07
N GLY A 726 6.96 -9.81 39.04
CA GLY A 726 7.64 -10.24 37.83
C GLY A 726 8.39 -9.13 37.13
N GLU A 727 9.06 -9.50 36.04
CA GLU A 727 9.81 -8.60 35.17
C GLU A 727 9.43 -8.91 33.72
N ALA A 728 9.09 -7.88 32.96
CA ALA A 728 8.86 -7.93 31.52
C ALA A 728 10.04 -7.27 30.78
N ILE A 729 10.63 -7.98 29.83
CA ILE A 729 11.80 -7.56 29.06
C ILE A 729 11.39 -7.46 27.59
N GLN A 730 11.49 -6.25 27.04
CA GLN A 730 11.25 -5.98 25.62
C GLN A 730 12.55 -6.19 24.83
N SER A 731 12.48 -6.88 23.69
CA SER A 731 13.56 -6.92 22.72
C SER A 731 13.30 -5.94 21.59
N SER A 732 14.36 -5.25 21.18
CA SER A 732 14.33 -4.43 19.97
C SER A 732 14.22 -5.32 18.74
N PRO A 733 13.18 -5.17 17.90
CA PRO A 733 13.13 -5.83 16.61
C PRO A 733 14.29 -5.33 15.73
N TYR A 734 14.82 -6.22 14.93
CA TYR A 734 15.96 -5.97 14.06
C TYR A 734 15.79 -6.68 12.73
N ARG A 735 16.44 -6.12 11.71
CA ARG A 735 16.66 -6.78 10.42
C ARG A 735 18.12 -7.21 10.29
N LEU A 736 18.40 -8.12 9.37
CA LEU A 736 19.76 -8.57 9.06
C LEU A 736 20.25 -7.94 7.76
N GLU A 737 21.46 -7.40 7.83
CA GLU A 737 22.30 -7.04 6.69
C GLU A 737 23.37 -8.11 6.48
N TYR A 738 23.80 -8.26 5.23
CA TYR A 738 24.70 -9.33 4.80
C TYR A 738 25.85 -8.73 4.00
N SER A 739 27.09 -9.10 4.34
CA SER A 739 28.30 -8.69 3.65
C SER A 739 29.26 -9.86 3.47
N LEU A 740 30.22 -9.74 2.55
CA LEU A 740 31.32 -10.69 2.48
C LEU A 740 32.47 -10.26 3.37
N VAL A 741 33.11 -11.23 4.00
CA VAL A 741 34.34 -11.06 4.75
C VAL A 741 35.40 -12.03 4.27
N GLU A 742 36.65 -11.58 4.19
CA GLU A 742 37.79 -12.44 3.95
C GLU A 742 38.20 -13.10 5.28
N ARG A 743 38.28 -14.43 5.27
CA ARG A 743 38.76 -15.21 6.40
C ARG A 743 40.28 -15.20 6.46
N ARG A 744 40.83 -15.62 7.61
CA ARG A 744 42.28 -15.75 7.81
C ARG A 744 42.98 -16.69 6.84
N ASP A 745 42.25 -17.62 6.23
CA ASP A 745 42.75 -18.57 5.22
C ASP A 745 42.58 -18.08 3.77
N GLY A 746 42.20 -16.81 3.58
CA GLY A 746 42.02 -16.17 2.26
C GLY A 746 40.71 -16.52 1.56
N GLU A 747 39.83 -17.29 2.22
CA GLU A 747 38.52 -17.67 1.68
C GLU A 747 37.45 -16.65 2.05
N LEU A 748 36.43 -16.53 1.20
CA LEU A 748 35.29 -15.64 1.46
C LEU A 748 34.22 -16.33 2.31
N ASP A 749 33.62 -15.58 3.21
CA ASP A 749 32.45 -16.00 3.98
C ASP A 749 31.42 -14.87 4.05
N VAL A 750 30.17 -15.22 4.38
CA VAL A 750 29.09 -14.23 4.54
C VAL A 750 28.96 -13.85 6.01
N GLU A 751 29.22 -12.58 6.35
CA GLU A 751 28.91 -11.99 7.66
C GLU A 751 27.48 -11.46 7.69
N ARG A 752 26.88 -11.46 8.88
CA ARG A 752 25.57 -10.89 9.15
C ARG A 752 25.69 -9.80 10.21
N ARG A 753 25.00 -8.70 9.99
CA ARG A 753 24.91 -7.57 10.93
C ARG A 753 23.46 -7.29 11.26
N GLN A 754 23.16 -7.05 12.53
CA GLN A 754 21.86 -6.57 12.95
C GLN A 754 21.73 -5.07 12.73
N VAL A 755 20.56 -4.65 12.26
CA VAL A 755 20.13 -3.27 12.29
C VAL A 755 18.83 -3.21 13.06
N VAL A 756 18.88 -2.56 14.22
CA VAL A 756 17.72 -2.32 15.08
C VAL A 756 16.71 -1.49 14.31
N GLN A 757 15.48 -1.98 14.20
CA GLN A 757 14.38 -1.29 13.52
C GLN A 757 13.61 -0.37 14.46
N MET A 758 13.60 -0.70 15.75
CA MET A 758 12.87 0.02 16.78
C MET A 758 13.63 0.00 18.10
N ASP A 759 13.87 1.18 18.65
CA ASP A 759 14.43 1.34 19.99
C ASP A 759 13.32 1.19 21.03
N VAL A 760 13.39 0.12 21.83
CA VAL A 760 12.40 -0.15 22.88
C VAL A 760 12.65 0.66 24.15
N GLU A 761 13.75 1.39 24.30
CA GLU A 761 14.02 2.16 25.52
C GLU A 761 13.02 3.29 25.75
N ARG A 762 12.42 3.80 24.67
CA ARG A 762 11.37 4.82 24.71
C ARG A 762 9.96 4.24 24.57
N SER A 763 9.83 2.92 24.53
CA SER A 763 8.54 2.30 24.26
C SER A 763 7.59 2.40 25.45
N LEU A 764 6.31 2.54 25.10
CA LEU A 764 5.22 2.55 26.06
C LEU A 764 4.14 1.58 25.58
N LEU A 765 3.92 0.50 26.33
CA LEU A 765 2.91 -0.51 26.04
C LEU A 765 1.92 -0.60 27.21
N VAL A 766 0.65 -0.32 26.95
CA VAL A 766 -0.43 -0.64 27.88
C VAL A 766 -0.91 -2.05 27.58
N VAL A 767 -0.56 -2.98 28.46
CA VAL A 767 -0.70 -4.41 28.25
C VAL A 767 -1.80 -4.97 29.15
N PRO A 768 -2.80 -5.68 28.59
CA PRO A 768 -3.78 -6.36 29.41
C PRO A 768 -3.12 -7.53 30.16
N VAL A 769 -3.33 -7.57 31.46
CA VAL A 769 -2.89 -8.64 32.37
C VAL A 769 -4.08 -9.51 32.71
N GLN A 770 -3.94 -10.82 32.57
CA GLN A 770 -4.93 -11.80 32.99
C GLN A 770 -4.30 -12.77 33.99
N ALA A 771 -4.82 -12.80 35.21
CA ALA A 771 -4.45 -13.76 36.25
C ALA A 771 -5.59 -14.76 36.47
N VAL A 772 -5.32 -16.04 36.25
CA VAL A 772 -6.24 -17.15 36.55
C VAL A 772 -6.01 -17.56 38.00
N LEU A 773 -7.05 -17.47 38.82
CA LEU A 773 -7.01 -17.68 40.26
C LEU A 773 -7.77 -18.94 40.65
N TYR A 774 -7.34 -19.59 41.74
CA TYR A 774 -8.14 -20.59 42.42
C TYR A 774 -8.90 -19.99 43.60
N ASP A 775 -10.19 -19.75 43.39
CA ASP A 775 -11.14 -19.30 44.39
C ASP A 775 -11.79 -20.53 45.06
N PRO A 776 -11.46 -20.83 46.33
CA PRO A 776 -11.98 -22.00 47.03
C PRO A 776 -13.48 -21.92 47.31
N GLU A 777 -14.11 -20.75 47.17
CA GLU A 777 -15.56 -20.56 47.38
C GLU A 777 -16.39 -20.91 46.13
N LYS A 778 -15.75 -21.07 44.97
CA LYS A 778 -16.41 -21.46 43.71
C LYS A 778 -16.34 -22.97 43.46
N GLU A 779 -17.46 -23.54 42.98
CA GLU A 779 -17.52 -24.95 42.57
C GLU A 779 -16.47 -25.28 41.49
N GLY A 780 -15.87 -26.46 41.55
CA GLY A 780 -14.85 -26.86 40.55
C GLY A 780 -14.02 -28.11 40.86
N GLY A 781 -14.13 -28.69 42.06
CA GLY A 781 -13.43 -29.94 42.43
C GLY A 781 -11.89 -29.80 42.45
N GLU A 782 -11.17 -30.93 42.43
CA GLU A 782 -9.70 -30.96 42.47
C GLU A 782 -9.04 -30.34 41.23
N ASP A 783 -9.70 -30.42 40.06
CA ASP A 783 -9.16 -29.82 38.83
C ASP A 783 -9.11 -28.28 38.92
N ALA A 784 -10.10 -27.63 39.55
CA ALA A 784 -10.08 -26.19 39.78
C ALA A 784 -8.92 -25.74 40.68
N ALA A 785 -8.51 -26.55 41.66
CA ALA A 785 -7.33 -26.26 42.48
C ALA A 785 -6.02 -26.27 41.67
N ARG A 786 -6.01 -26.98 40.53
CA ARG A 786 -4.86 -27.06 39.62
C ARG A 786 -4.91 -26.00 38.52
N THR A 787 -6.07 -25.78 37.91
CA THR A 787 -6.23 -24.92 36.72
C THR A 787 -6.78 -23.53 37.01
N GLY A 788 -7.28 -23.30 38.23
CA GLY A 788 -8.06 -22.13 38.60
C GLY A 788 -9.50 -22.18 38.11
N ASN A 789 -10.36 -21.37 38.73
CA ASN A 789 -11.81 -21.26 38.49
C ASN A 789 -12.32 -19.81 38.54
N SER A 790 -11.41 -18.84 38.66
CA SER A 790 -11.70 -17.41 38.66
C SER A 790 -10.65 -16.66 37.84
N VAL A 791 -10.98 -15.47 37.36
CA VAL A 791 -10.07 -14.66 36.52
C VAL A 791 -10.08 -13.22 37.03
N MET A 792 -8.90 -12.65 37.25
CA MET A 792 -8.66 -11.24 37.49
C MET A 792 -8.04 -10.61 36.23
N GLN A 793 -8.54 -9.45 35.82
CA GLN A 793 -8.05 -8.71 34.65
C GLN A 793 -7.82 -7.24 34.98
N PHE A 794 -6.73 -6.67 34.50
CA PHE A 794 -6.38 -5.25 34.61
C PHE A 794 -5.34 -4.89 33.54
N HIS A 795 -4.89 -3.64 33.47
CA HIS A 795 -3.83 -3.21 32.56
C HIS A 795 -2.54 -2.89 33.30
N ALA A 796 -1.40 -3.27 32.74
CA ALA A 796 -0.07 -2.89 33.20
C ALA A 796 0.62 -2.01 32.16
N LEU A 797 1.41 -1.05 32.62
CA LEU A 797 2.19 -0.18 31.77
C LEU A 797 3.63 -0.69 31.69
N LEU A 798 4.05 -1.15 30.53
CA LEU A 798 5.45 -1.50 30.26
C LEU A 798 6.15 -0.30 29.65
N ARG A 799 7.26 0.12 30.27
CA ARG A 799 8.10 1.25 29.85
C ARG A 799 9.53 0.79 29.64
N GLY A 800 10.09 1.13 28.50
CA GLY A 800 11.49 0.86 28.20
C GLY A 800 11.82 -0.63 28.08
N ARG A 801 13.11 -0.95 28.02
CA ARG A 801 13.56 -2.33 27.80
C ARG A 801 13.18 -3.31 28.91
N SER A 802 13.18 -2.90 30.17
CA SER A 802 12.79 -3.74 31.30
C SER A 802 11.77 -3.02 32.18
N THR A 803 10.69 -3.70 32.52
CA THR A 803 9.64 -3.19 33.40
C THR A 803 9.33 -4.23 34.49
N PRO A 804 9.59 -3.92 35.77
CA PRO A 804 9.05 -4.72 36.88
C PRO A 804 7.53 -4.52 36.97
N PHE A 805 6.79 -5.58 37.26
CA PHE A 805 5.36 -5.52 37.55
C PHE A 805 5.04 -6.21 38.88
N GLU A 806 4.11 -5.64 39.64
CA GLU A 806 3.65 -6.16 40.92
C GLU A 806 2.13 -5.96 41.06
N PHE A 807 1.42 -6.97 41.55
CA PHE A 807 0.00 -6.87 41.92
C PHE A 807 -0.39 -7.87 43.00
N ALA A 808 -1.41 -7.52 43.79
CA ALA A 808 -2.02 -8.43 44.77
C ALA A 808 -3.26 -9.09 44.17
N ALA A 809 -3.40 -10.39 44.38
CA ALA A 809 -4.56 -11.19 44.02
C ALA A 809 -5.27 -11.70 45.29
N PRO A 810 -6.62 -11.75 45.31
CA PRO A 810 -7.37 -12.21 46.47
C PRO A 810 -7.24 -13.72 46.75
N HIS A 811 -6.86 -14.49 45.74
CA HIS A 811 -6.63 -15.94 45.84
C HIS A 811 -5.41 -16.35 45.03
N GLU A 812 -4.94 -17.59 45.23
CA GLU A 812 -3.72 -18.11 44.62
C GLU A 812 -3.76 -18.01 43.07
N PRO A 813 -2.85 -17.23 42.47
CA PRO A 813 -2.65 -17.21 41.03
C PRO A 813 -2.06 -18.52 40.53
N LYS A 814 -2.81 -19.22 39.67
CA LYS A 814 -2.36 -20.42 38.97
C LYS A 814 -1.61 -20.07 37.69
N GLU A 815 -2.08 -19.06 36.98
CA GLU A 815 -1.44 -18.55 35.76
C GLU A 815 -1.56 -17.03 35.66
N VAL A 816 -0.52 -16.37 35.13
CA VAL A 816 -0.51 -14.95 34.81
C VAL A 816 -0.07 -14.77 33.38
N TRP A 817 -0.83 -13.98 32.62
CA TRP A 817 -0.62 -13.71 31.21
C TRP A 817 -0.48 -12.20 30.98
N LEU A 818 0.62 -11.79 30.34
CA LEU A 818 0.71 -10.48 29.68
C LEU A 818 0.25 -10.65 28.22
N ASP A 819 -0.75 -9.87 27.81
CA ASP A 819 -1.41 -9.94 26.50
C ASP A 819 -1.88 -11.34 26.12
N ALA A 820 -2.77 -11.89 26.93
CA ALA A 820 -3.36 -13.21 26.75
C ALA A 820 -4.10 -13.40 25.39
N ARG A 821 -4.32 -12.35 24.62
CA ARG A 821 -5.21 -12.42 23.46
C ARG A 821 -4.57 -11.86 22.19
N GLY A 822 -3.32 -11.40 22.27
CA GLY A 822 -2.65 -10.80 21.12
C GLY A 822 -3.28 -9.46 20.73
N GLU A 823 -3.72 -8.70 21.72
CA GLU A 823 -4.46 -7.44 21.59
C GLU A 823 -3.53 -6.22 21.58
N VAL A 824 -2.22 -6.41 21.76
CA VAL A 824 -1.21 -5.34 21.72
C VAL A 824 -0.25 -5.58 20.56
N PHE A 825 0.22 -4.51 19.92
CA PHE A 825 1.25 -4.54 18.88
C PHE A 825 2.62 -4.95 19.45
N GLY A 826 2.75 -6.22 19.80
CA GLY A 826 3.96 -6.88 20.27
C GLY A 826 3.74 -8.39 20.34
N SER A 827 4.74 -9.19 20.66
CA SER A 827 4.62 -10.63 20.88
C SER A 827 5.03 -10.97 22.30
N PHE A 828 4.12 -11.55 23.09
CA PHE A 828 4.35 -11.78 24.52
C PHE A 828 4.60 -13.24 24.82
N PHE A 829 5.61 -13.51 25.65
CA PHE A 829 6.06 -14.87 25.96
C PHE A 829 6.34 -15.03 27.46
N SER A 830 5.61 -15.95 28.10
CA SER A 830 5.86 -16.34 29.50
C SER A 830 6.97 -17.38 29.57
N LEU A 831 8.02 -17.11 30.37
CA LEU A 831 9.07 -18.09 30.69
C LEU A 831 8.49 -19.34 31.36
N ARG A 832 7.50 -19.16 32.24
CA ARG A 832 6.87 -20.26 32.98
C ARG A 832 6.10 -21.20 32.06
N GLN A 833 5.37 -20.69 31.07
CA GLN A 833 4.50 -21.52 30.22
C GLN A 833 5.22 -22.09 29.00
N ARG A 834 6.12 -21.31 28.38
CA ARG A 834 6.85 -21.71 27.15
C ARG A 834 8.36 -21.56 27.34
N PRO A 835 8.98 -22.23 28.34
CA PRO A 835 10.39 -22.03 28.68
C PRO A 835 11.32 -22.32 27.51
N LYS A 836 11.06 -23.38 26.73
CA LYS A 836 11.84 -23.70 25.53
C LYS A 836 11.86 -22.54 24.51
N ARG A 837 10.70 -21.93 24.24
CA ARG A 837 10.60 -20.82 23.28
C ARG A 837 11.33 -19.58 23.78
N VAL A 838 11.12 -19.20 25.04
CA VAL A 838 11.79 -18.02 25.59
C VAL A 838 13.30 -18.19 25.64
N LEU A 839 13.79 -19.34 26.11
CA LEU A 839 15.23 -19.63 26.13
C LEU A 839 15.83 -19.62 24.73
N TYR A 840 15.09 -20.11 23.72
CA TYR A 840 15.52 -20.06 22.33
C TYR A 840 15.75 -18.61 21.87
N TYR A 841 14.77 -17.74 22.04
CA TYR A 841 14.87 -16.34 21.62
C TYR A 841 15.87 -15.54 22.45
N GLN A 842 15.97 -15.75 23.76
CA GLN A 842 17.06 -15.18 24.58
C GLN A 842 18.43 -15.64 24.04
N GLY A 843 18.52 -16.89 23.61
CA GLY A 843 19.69 -17.43 22.93
C GLY A 843 19.98 -16.72 21.61
N LEU A 844 18.96 -16.40 20.81
CA LEU A 844 19.10 -15.60 19.58
C LEU A 844 19.60 -14.19 19.87
N GLU A 845 18.99 -13.49 20.82
CA GLU A 845 19.38 -12.12 21.19
C GLU A 845 20.84 -12.07 21.64
N LEU A 846 21.26 -13.02 22.49
CA LEU A 846 22.65 -13.14 22.92
C LEU A 846 23.58 -13.52 21.77
N ALA A 847 23.15 -14.43 20.88
CA ALA A 847 23.96 -14.85 19.74
C ALA A 847 24.23 -13.65 18.85
N ASP A 848 23.19 -12.90 18.51
CA ASP A 848 23.33 -11.79 17.61
C ASP A 848 24.05 -10.58 18.27
N ALA A 849 23.95 -10.42 19.59
CA ALA A 849 24.80 -9.52 20.38
C ALA A 849 26.27 -10.00 20.50
N LYS A 850 26.65 -11.06 19.77
CA LYS A 850 27.97 -11.70 19.75
C LYS A 850 28.41 -12.23 21.13
N ARG A 851 27.48 -12.46 22.07
CA ARG A 851 27.71 -13.10 23.38
C ARG A 851 27.64 -14.62 23.26
N TRP A 852 28.49 -15.17 22.39
CA TRP A 852 28.35 -16.52 21.85
C TRP A 852 28.28 -17.63 22.89
N ASP A 853 29.10 -17.56 23.94
CA ASP A 853 29.14 -18.65 24.92
C ASP A 853 27.91 -18.63 25.85
N GLU A 854 27.33 -17.45 26.10
CA GLU A 854 26.05 -17.31 26.81
C GLU A 854 24.88 -17.75 25.95
N ALA A 855 24.89 -17.36 24.68
CA ALA A 855 23.91 -17.77 23.68
C ALA A 855 23.84 -19.29 23.53
N ALA A 856 25.00 -19.96 23.41
CA ALA A 856 25.06 -21.41 23.28
C ALA A 856 24.44 -22.09 24.50
N ARG A 857 24.77 -21.63 25.72
CA ARG A 857 24.16 -22.16 26.95
C ARG A 857 22.64 -21.97 26.97
N LYS A 858 22.13 -20.82 26.50
CA LYS A 858 20.68 -20.56 26.43
C LYS A 858 19.98 -21.44 25.39
N LEU A 859 20.58 -21.62 24.21
CA LEU A 859 20.05 -22.50 23.16
C LEU A 859 20.08 -23.97 23.59
N GLU A 860 21.13 -24.43 24.27
CA GLU A 860 21.21 -25.77 24.84
C GLU A 860 20.16 -25.97 25.95
N ALA A 861 19.98 -24.97 26.82
CA ALA A 861 18.92 -24.97 27.82
C ALA A 861 17.53 -24.99 27.16
N ALA A 862 17.34 -24.32 26.03
CA ALA A 862 16.09 -24.39 25.26
C ALA A 862 15.83 -25.82 24.76
N VAL A 863 16.84 -26.50 24.20
CA VAL A 863 16.73 -27.90 23.77
C VAL A 863 16.34 -28.82 24.93
N ALA A 864 16.92 -28.60 26.12
CA ALA A 864 16.63 -29.38 27.32
C ALA A 864 15.27 -29.05 27.98
N ALA A 865 14.73 -27.85 27.77
CA ALA A 865 13.48 -27.40 28.40
C ALA A 865 12.25 -28.10 27.79
N ALA A 866 11.15 -28.12 28.55
CA ALA A 866 9.86 -28.56 28.02
C ALA A 866 9.31 -27.51 27.03
N PRO A 867 8.64 -27.92 25.93
CA PRO A 867 7.98 -26.99 25.01
C PRO A 867 6.84 -26.21 25.69
N PHE A 868 6.18 -26.85 26.67
CA PHE A 868 5.06 -26.30 27.43
C PHE A 868 5.14 -26.75 28.89
N GLN A 869 4.72 -25.88 29.81
CA GLN A 869 4.35 -26.27 31.18
C GLN A 869 2.90 -25.81 31.43
N GLY A 870 2.05 -26.73 31.92
CA GLY A 870 0.62 -26.47 32.12
C GLY A 870 -0.24 -26.61 30.86
N ASN A 871 -1.43 -26.01 30.89
CA ASN A 871 -2.35 -25.94 29.74
C ASN A 871 -2.11 -24.62 28.99
N ALA A 872 -2.13 -24.64 27.66
CA ALA A 872 -2.04 -23.39 26.89
C ALA A 872 -3.46 -22.82 26.76
N TRP A 873 -3.71 -21.61 27.25
CA TRP A 873 -5.01 -20.94 27.09
C TRP A 873 -6.21 -21.72 27.68
N GLY A 874 -5.98 -22.55 28.70
CA GLY A 874 -7.01 -23.44 29.24
C GLY A 874 -7.42 -24.59 28.31
N ARG A 875 -6.70 -24.82 27.19
CA ARG A 875 -6.86 -25.98 26.32
C ARG A 875 -5.68 -26.94 26.45
N GLU A 876 -5.97 -28.22 26.44
CA GLU A 876 -4.95 -29.26 26.45
C GLU A 876 -4.33 -29.34 25.04
N GLU A 877 -3.10 -28.83 24.89
CA GLU A 877 -2.32 -29.00 23.66
C GLU A 877 -2.04 -30.49 23.44
N SER A 878 -2.35 -30.99 22.24
CA SER A 878 -2.14 -32.40 21.91
C SER A 878 -0.67 -32.77 22.07
N GLU A 879 -0.39 -34.01 22.46
CA GLU A 879 0.98 -34.51 22.55
C GLU A 879 1.74 -34.34 21.22
N GLU A 880 1.04 -34.47 20.11
CA GLU A 880 1.55 -34.21 18.77
C GLU A 880 1.98 -32.75 18.57
N SER A 881 1.14 -31.78 18.97
CA SER A 881 1.46 -30.34 18.93
C SER A 881 2.70 -30.02 19.78
N ARG A 882 2.77 -30.60 20.98
CA ARG A 882 3.94 -30.47 21.88
C ARG A 882 5.22 -31.02 21.26
N ARG A 883 5.16 -32.21 20.67
CA ARG A 883 6.30 -32.84 19.99
C ARG A 883 6.73 -32.05 18.76
N ARG A 884 5.78 -31.54 17.98
CA ARG A 884 6.04 -30.71 16.81
C ARG A 884 6.73 -29.40 17.18
N GLU A 885 6.24 -28.69 18.19
CA GLU A 885 6.87 -27.46 18.68
C GLU A 885 8.27 -27.74 19.24
N SER A 886 8.43 -28.81 20.04
CA SER A 886 9.75 -29.20 20.57
C SER A 886 10.74 -29.45 19.45
N ALA A 887 10.40 -30.34 18.50
CA ALA A 887 11.28 -30.69 17.40
C ALA A 887 11.61 -29.47 16.52
N THR A 888 10.66 -28.55 16.33
CA THR A 888 10.88 -27.30 15.61
C THR A 888 11.91 -26.43 16.32
N ILE A 889 11.71 -26.13 17.60
CA ILE A 889 12.64 -25.27 18.34
C ILE A 889 14.00 -25.95 18.49
N ASP A 890 14.05 -27.26 18.70
CA ASP A 890 15.31 -28.01 18.82
C ASP A 890 16.12 -27.95 17.52
N ALA A 891 15.47 -28.14 16.36
CA ALA A 891 16.11 -28.02 15.05
C ALA A 891 16.70 -26.62 14.85
N TYR A 892 15.90 -25.58 15.11
CA TYR A 892 16.33 -24.20 14.96
C TYR A 892 17.41 -23.79 15.98
N ALA A 893 17.35 -24.26 17.22
CA ALA A 893 18.35 -24.00 18.24
C ALA A 893 19.71 -24.60 17.84
N HIS A 894 19.71 -25.86 17.40
CA HIS A 894 20.92 -26.52 16.92
C HIS A 894 21.50 -25.86 15.66
N TRP A 895 20.66 -25.46 14.70
CA TRP A 895 21.14 -24.71 13.54
C TRP A 895 21.69 -23.33 13.91
N ARG A 896 21.15 -22.67 14.94
CA ARG A 896 21.71 -21.41 15.45
C ARG A 896 23.05 -21.62 16.14
N ILE A 897 23.20 -22.67 16.94
CA ILE A 897 24.51 -23.07 17.51
C ILE A 897 25.51 -23.36 16.38
N ALA A 898 25.09 -24.08 15.35
CA ALA A 898 25.92 -24.39 14.19
C ALA A 898 26.39 -23.11 13.48
N GLN A 899 25.46 -22.17 13.27
CA GLN A 899 25.75 -20.86 12.71
C GLN A 899 26.76 -20.07 13.55
N MET A 900 26.59 -20.02 14.87
CA MET A 900 27.53 -19.32 15.76
C MET A 900 28.94 -19.95 15.73
N HIS A 901 29.02 -21.28 15.62
CA HIS A 901 30.30 -21.95 15.40
C HIS A 901 30.89 -21.59 14.05
N LEU A 902 30.08 -21.51 13.00
CA LEU A 902 30.48 -21.13 11.66
C LEU A 902 31.03 -19.70 11.60
N ASP A 903 30.33 -18.76 12.25
CA ASP A 903 30.72 -17.35 12.42
C ASP A 903 32.05 -17.20 13.19
N ARG A 904 32.43 -18.20 13.99
CA ARG A 904 33.72 -18.27 14.72
C ARG A 904 34.77 -19.16 14.03
N ALA A 905 34.53 -19.54 12.77
CA ALA A 905 35.38 -20.45 11.99
C ALA A 905 35.64 -21.82 12.68
N ARG A 906 34.67 -22.33 13.44
CA ARG A 906 34.71 -23.65 14.11
C ARG A 906 33.93 -24.70 13.31
N THR A 907 34.39 -24.97 12.09
CA THR A 907 33.66 -25.76 11.09
C THR A 907 33.26 -27.18 11.55
N GLN A 908 34.09 -27.86 12.36
CA GLN A 908 33.75 -29.21 12.86
C GLN A 908 32.61 -29.16 13.89
N SER A 909 32.65 -28.22 14.83
CA SER A 909 31.57 -28.00 15.80
C SER A 909 30.29 -27.54 15.10
N ALA A 910 30.42 -26.70 14.07
CA ALA A 910 29.29 -26.27 13.23
C ALA A 910 28.62 -27.47 12.55
N GLN A 911 29.39 -28.40 11.97
CA GLN A 911 28.84 -29.62 11.37
C GLN A 911 28.08 -30.49 12.37
N ALA A 912 28.67 -30.75 13.55
CA ALA A 912 28.03 -31.59 14.56
C ALA A 912 26.68 -30.99 15.03
N ALA A 913 26.65 -29.67 15.28
CA ALA A 913 25.42 -28.97 15.63
C ALA A 913 24.41 -28.95 14.46
N PHE A 914 24.87 -28.80 13.22
CA PHE A 914 24.00 -28.83 12.05
C PHE A 914 23.31 -30.19 11.88
N GLU A 915 24.06 -31.28 12.04
CA GLU A 915 23.53 -32.65 12.01
C GLU A 915 22.54 -32.94 13.13
N ALA A 916 22.76 -32.35 14.32
CA ALA A 916 21.79 -32.41 15.41
C ALA A 916 20.47 -31.70 15.04
N GLY A 917 20.55 -30.54 14.38
CA GLY A 917 19.38 -29.83 13.85
C GLY A 917 18.64 -30.63 12.78
N GLU A 918 19.36 -31.25 11.85
CA GLU A 918 18.80 -32.17 10.84
C GLU A 918 18.08 -33.36 11.50
N LYS A 919 18.66 -33.93 12.56
CA LYS A 919 18.05 -35.03 13.29
C LYS A 919 16.73 -34.62 13.93
N ALA A 920 16.66 -33.43 14.54
CA ALA A 920 15.43 -32.89 15.10
C ALA A 920 14.39 -32.58 14.01
N TRP A 921 14.81 -32.03 12.87
CA TRP A 921 13.91 -31.75 11.74
C TRP A 921 13.26 -33.01 11.16
N ARG A 922 13.99 -34.13 11.08
CA ARG A 922 13.43 -35.42 10.65
C ARG A 922 12.29 -35.92 11.55
N GLU A 923 12.24 -35.52 12.82
CA GLU A 923 11.09 -35.85 13.67
C GLU A 923 9.83 -35.09 13.22
N ILE A 924 9.96 -33.85 12.73
CA ILE A 924 8.84 -33.08 12.16
C ILE A 924 8.34 -33.75 10.89
N GLU A 925 9.24 -34.16 10.00
CA GLU A 925 8.89 -34.87 8.77
C GLU A 925 8.16 -36.20 9.04
N LYS A 926 8.53 -36.89 10.12
CA LYS A 926 7.82 -38.09 10.58
C LYS A 926 6.42 -37.79 11.10
N LEU A 927 6.26 -36.70 11.87
CA LEU A 927 4.96 -36.30 12.44
C LEU A 927 3.98 -35.87 11.33
N ASP A 928 4.43 -35.10 10.35
CA ASP A 928 3.57 -34.58 9.27
C ASP A 928 3.32 -35.61 8.13
N GLY A 929 4.09 -36.70 8.08
CA GLY A 929 3.98 -37.73 7.04
C GLY A 929 4.46 -37.27 5.66
N SER A 930 4.80 -38.22 4.77
CA SER A 930 5.48 -37.93 3.48
C SER A 930 4.71 -37.03 2.51
N ARG A 931 3.39 -36.89 2.69
CA ARG A 931 2.53 -36.06 1.82
C ARG A 931 2.39 -34.61 2.29
N PHE A 932 2.63 -34.34 3.58
CA PHE A 932 2.48 -33.01 4.20
C PHE A 932 3.75 -32.53 4.92
N ALA A 933 4.85 -33.30 4.84
CA ALA A 933 6.12 -32.94 5.44
C ALA A 933 6.55 -31.51 5.03
N PRO A 934 6.77 -30.62 6.01
CA PRO A 934 7.19 -29.25 5.74
C PRO A 934 8.57 -29.28 5.09
N ARG A 935 8.79 -28.39 4.14
CA ARG A 935 10.11 -28.23 3.52
C ARG A 935 11.09 -27.71 4.58
N LYS A 936 12.32 -28.24 4.55
CA LYS A 936 13.43 -27.70 5.35
C LYS A 936 13.49 -26.17 5.21
N PRO A 937 13.63 -25.42 6.31
CA PRO A 937 13.59 -23.96 6.26
C PRO A 937 14.71 -23.39 5.40
N THR A 938 14.41 -22.28 4.73
CA THR A 938 15.37 -21.50 3.93
C THR A 938 16.67 -21.23 4.70
N PHE A 939 16.56 -20.77 5.94
CA PHE A 939 17.69 -20.50 6.81
C PHE A 939 18.62 -21.71 6.96
N ALA A 940 18.08 -22.90 7.21
CA ALA A 940 18.88 -24.11 7.40
C ALA A 940 19.56 -24.56 6.10
N THR A 941 18.93 -24.32 4.94
CA THR A 941 19.52 -24.60 3.64
C THR A 941 20.69 -23.66 3.35
N LEU A 942 20.56 -22.37 3.64
CA LEU A 942 21.65 -21.40 3.49
C LEU A 942 22.82 -21.73 4.41
N LEU A 943 22.53 -22.13 5.64
CA LEU A 943 23.53 -22.58 6.59
C LEU A 943 24.29 -23.83 6.11
N GLU A 944 23.61 -24.78 5.46
CA GLU A 944 24.25 -25.94 4.82
C GLU A 944 25.22 -25.52 3.72
N ALA A 945 24.75 -24.66 2.82
CA ALA A 945 25.57 -24.17 1.72
C ALA A 945 26.80 -23.42 2.24
N ARG A 946 26.64 -22.55 3.24
CA ARG A 946 27.73 -21.82 3.87
C ARG A 946 28.73 -22.76 4.57
N LEU A 947 28.24 -23.82 5.22
CA LEU A 947 29.08 -24.86 5.81
C LEU A 947 29.89 -25.62 4.75
N ASP A 948 29.29 -25.92 3.61
CA ASP A 948 29.98 -26.53 2.46
C ASP A 948 31.02 -25.57 1.83
N LEU A 949 30.70 -24.27 1.73
CA LEU A 949 31.66 -23.24 1.31
C LEU A 949 32.88 -23.22 2.24
N GLN A 950 32.67 -23.18 3.56
CA GLN A 950 33.77 -23.20 4.54
C GLN A 950 34.63 -24.48 4.47
N LYS A 951 34.09 -25.57 3.94
CA LYS A 951 34.80 -26.84 3.72
C LYS A 951 35.42 -26.98 2.34
N ARG A 952 35.29 -25.95 1.48
CA ARG A 952 35.69 -25.96 0.06
C ARG A 952 34.95 -27.00 -0.78
N ASN A 953 33.76 -27.41 -0.35
CA ASN A 953 32.87 -28.28 -1.10
C ASN A 953 31.99 -27.45 -2.05
N TYR A 954 32.63 -26.64 -2.91
CA TYR A 954 31.94 -25.66 -3.75
C TYR A 954 30.87 -26.26 -4.65
N GLN A 955 31.11 -27.46 -5.19
CA GLN A 955 30.13 -28.18 -6.02
C GLN A 955 28.84 -28.50 -5.24
N ARG A 956 28.98 -28.97 -3.99
CA ARG A 956 27.82 -29.30 -3.14
C ARG A 956 27.08 -28.04 -2.70
N ALA A 957 27.81 -26.98 -2.31
CA ALA A 957 27.21 -25.69 -1.99
C ALA A 957 26.39 -25.15 -3.19
N TYR A 958 26.96 -25.21 -4.39
CA TYR A 958 26.28 -24.80 -5.62
C TYR A 958 25.00 -25.62 -5.88
N GLU A 959 25.04 -26.94 -5.72
CA GLU A 959 23.88 -27.83 -5.90
C GLU A 959 22.76 -27.52 -4.90
N VAL A 960 23.09 -27.41 -3.61
CA VAL A 960 22.14 -27.06 -2.54
C VAL A 960 21.46 -25.72 -2.81
N LEU A 961 22.23 -24.71 -3.21
CA LEU A 961 21.70 -23.39 -3.53
C LEU A 961 20.82 -23.42 -4.77
N ARG A 962 21.24 -24.13 -5.82
CA ARG A 962 20.51 -24.22 -7.10
C ARG A 962 19.19 -24.97 -6.99
N GLU A 963 19.14 -26.08 -6.24
CA GLU A 963 17.92 -26.88 -6.09
C GLU A 963 16.78 -26.14 -5.40
N ARG A 964 17.13 -25.17 -4.55
CA ARG A 964 16.17 -24.51 -3.66
C ARG A 964 15.68 -23.16 -4.18
N GLU A 965 16.39 -22.55 -5.13
CA GLU A 965 16.08 -21.24 -5.73
C GLU A 965 15.57 -20.21 -4.70
N ILE A 966 16.24 -20.16 -3.53
CA ILE A 966 15.81 -19.36 -2.38
C ILE A 966 15.83 -17.84 -2.68
N LYS A 967 16.73 -17.38 -3.55
CA LYS A 967 16.82 -15.99 -4.05
C LYS A 967 16.83 -14.91 -2.94
N ALA A 968 17.46 -15.18 -1.80
CA ALA A 968 17.69 -14.21 -0.71
C ALA A 968 19.09 -13.54 -0.81
N ARG A 969 19.33 -12.42 -0.11
CA ARG A 969 20.64 -11.70 -0.12
C ARG A 969 21.83 -12.65 0.14
N GLU A 970 21.78 -13.40 1.24
CA GLU A 970 22.80 -14.40 1.62
C GLU A 970 22.95 -15.51 0.57
N TRP A 971 21.87 -15.90 -0.10
CA TRP A 971 21.90 -16.89 -1.17
C TRP A 971 22.75 -16.41 -2.33
N TYR A 972 22.55 -15.17 -2.76
CA TYR A 972 23.27 -14.61 -3.92
C TYR A 972 24.75 -14.45 -3.64
N LEU A 973 25.12 -13.98 -2.44
CA LEU A 973 26.52 -13.94 -2.00
C LEU A 973 27.13 -15.35 -1.99
N SER A 974 26.45 -16.32 -1.37
CA SER A 974 26.93 -17.71 -1.28
C SER A 974 27.04 -18.36 -2.66
N MET A 975 26.09 -18.09 -3.56
CA MET A 975 26.07 -18.58 -4.93
C MET A 975 27.22 -17.96 -5.74
N ALA A 976 27.47 -16.66 -5.59
CA ALA A 976 28.57 -15.99 -6.27
C ALA A 976 29.92 -16.58 -5.83
N VAL A 977 30.12 -16.83 -4.54
CA VAL A 977 31.34 -17.49 -4.03
C VAL A 977 31.49 -18.91 -4.62
N ALA A 978 30.44 -19.73 -4.58
CA ALA A 978 30.47 -21.09 -5.13
C ALA A 978 30.73 -21.10 -6.64
N ALA A 979 30.02 -20.26 -7.40
CA ALA A 979 30.12 -20.17 -8.85
C ALA A 979 31.51 -19.68 -9.28
N ARG A 980 32.07 -18.68 -8.59
CA ARG A 980 33.44 -18.20 -8.82
C ARG A 980 34.46 -19.31 -8.63
N ALA A 981 34.38 -20.04 -7.52
CA ALA A 981 35.32 -21.14 -7.23
C ALA A 981 35.22 -22.29 -8.24
N LEU A 982 34.07 -22.49 -8.87
CA LEU A 982 33.84 -23.50 -9.89
C LEU A 982 34.11 -23.01 -11.34
N GLY A 983 34.52 -21.75 -11.53
CA GLY A 983 34.72 -21.17 -12.88
C GLY A 983 33.43 -20.97 -13.68
N ARG A 984 32.28 -20.80 -13.01
CA ARG A 984 30.97 -20.58 -13.62
C ARG A 984 30.70 -19.09 -13.81
N THR A 985 31.32 -18.49 -14.82
CA THR A 985 31.33 -17.02 -15.02
C THR A 985 29.94 -16.40 -15.10
N ARG A 986 29.01 -17.00 -15.87
CA ARG A 986 27.65 -16.46 -16.04
C ARG A 986 26.86 -16.47 -14.75
N GLU A 987 26.88 -17.58 -14.04
CA GLU A 987 26.19 -17.72 -12.75
C GLU A 987 26.82 -16.83 -11.68
N TYR A 988 28.14 -16.64 -11.70
CA TYR A 988 28.85 -15.72 -10.83
C TYR A 988 28.41 -14.26 -11.07
N GLU A 989 28.45 -13.80 -12.32
CA GLU A 989 28.06 -12.44 -12.70
C GLU A 989 26.60 -12.16 -12.32
N ALA A 990 25.70 -13.09 -12.67
CA ALA A 990 24.28 -12.97 -12.34
C ALA A 990 24.03 -12.93 -10.82
N ALA A 991 24.70 -13.80 -10.06
CA ALA A 991 24.54 -13.82 -8.61
C ALA A 991 25.15 -12.59 -7.93
N ARG A 992 26.30 -12.10 -8.41
CA ARG A 992 26.94 -10.88 -7.91
C ARG A 992 26.07 -9.65 -8.17
N ALA A 993 25.59 -9.48 -9.42
CA ALA A 993 24.73 -8.35 -9.78
C ALA A 993 23.45 -8.34 -8.94
N GLU A 994 22.82 -9.50 -8.78
CA GLU A 994 21.59 -9.62 -7.99
C GLU A 994 21.82 -9.45 -6.48
N ALA A 995 23.01 -9.83 -5.97
CA ALA A 995 23.40 -9.51 -4.59
C ALA A 995 23.53 -8.00 -4.40
N ALA A 996 24.22 -7.33 -5.33
CA ALA A 996 24.42 -5.87 -5.32
C ALA A 996 23.08 -5.13 -5.40
N ARG A 997 22.21 -5.48 -6.35
CA ARG A 997 20.83 -4.97 -6.47
C ARG A 997 20.06 -5.05 -5.18
N ARG A 998 20.27 -6.12 -4.43
CA ARG A 998 19.57 -6.37 -3.18
C ARG A 998 20.26 -5.72 -1.99
N GLY A 999 21.30 -4.92 -2.16
CA GLY A 999 22.00 -4.24 -1.07
C GLY A 999 22.96 -5.09 -0.26
N ALA A 1000 23.49 -6.14 -0.85
CA ALA A 1000 24.60 -6.85 -0.27
C ALA A 1000 25.92 -6.18 -0.67
N ASP A 1001 26.87 -6.09 0.26
CA ASP A 1001 28.23 -5.63 -0.06
C ASP A 1001 28.95 -6.72 -0.87
N VAL A 1002 29.22 -6.39 -2.14
CA VAL A 1002 29.90 -7.25 -3.12
C VAL A 1002 31.33 -6.79 -3.42
N SER A 1003 31.91 -5.89 -2.63
CA SER A 1003 33.25 -5.32 -2.87
C SER A 1003 34.36 -6.39 -2.96
N LEU A 1004 34.21 -7.51 -2.26
CA LEU A 1004 35.15 -8.65 -2.31
C LEU A 1004 34.92 -9.61 -3.51
N LEU A 1005 33.93 -9.33 -4.36
CA LEU A 1005 33.64 -10.04 -5.59
C LEU A 1005 34.04 -9.15 -6.79
N PRO A 1006 35.25 -9.30 -7.34
CA PRO A 1006 35.72 -8.46 -8.44
C PRO A 1006 34.89 -8.70 -9.71
N VAL A 1007 34.68 -7.64 -10.49
CA VAL A 1007 34.07 -7.73 -11.82
C VAL A 1007 35.00 -8.52 -12.74
N PRO A 1008 34.53 -9.57 -13.45
CA PRO A 1008 35.36 -10.29 -14.40
C PRO A 1008 35.96 -9.36 -15.46
N GLY A 1009 37.28 -9.32 -15.56
CA GLY A 1009 37.99 -8.49 -16.55
C GLY A 1009 38.30 -7.05 -16.13
N ALA A 1010 37.87 -6.61 -14.93
CA ALA A 1010 38.41 -5.40 -14.31
C ALA A 1010 39.77 -5.74 -13.66
N GLY A 1011 40.84 -5.33 -14.34
CA GLY A 1011 42.23 -5.54 -13.89
C GLY A 1011 42.70 -4.53 -12.86
#